data_AF-A0A554XHL4-F1
#
_entry.id   AF-A0A554XHL4-F1
#
_cell.length_a   1.000
_cell.length_b   1.000
_cell.length_c   1.000
_cell.angle_alpha   90.00
_cell.angle_beta   90.00
_cell.angle_gamma   90.00
#
_symmetry.space_group_name_H-M   'P 1'
#
loop_
_entity.id
_entity.type
_entity.pdbx_description
1 polymer ?
#
loop_
_entity_poly.entity_id
_entity_poly.type
_entity_poly.pdbx_seq_one_letter_code
_entity_poly.pdbx_strand_id
1 'polypeptide(L)'
;MASFITAQQREALIELYIGYFNRAPEAAGLNYWAGELLAALNAGQTEQQALAGIANRFYDAGVQYGVYSNAMTVEQFITTVYQNVLGRNEVDSAGMTYWTQKLTSGEVSRGQFVREIIQEAKDYVAAVPDSDPFKWVGTYLDNRKAVGEWFANNSTGLTGQAAIDQGTAIIANSVTAATAQAGQTTAEAVAAAQASQAAQQGQTFMLTTGIDNVTGTAGNDTILGSDASGATALVLGGLDVIDGGAGTDTLKIADAATLATGNFSFNGATIKNVENIEVTTNGSFDVAANTGLSLKNFTGLTSATLKAAGTDNSLVLAADTTDVNLTVAGAATAGVTGGKAVSVTAGTGAVTVAGDALTSVTVKGGATTNAVTNTVSGTGSTGTTLTTVTFDGQVGSASGNALTNVNLKNLTAGGNVVVTNASTAPTLNLALDAVGYDASGSAVTVTVTDGSTTDNIKTVNVTTASKSNVELNTTAATAVTAAGAGALALDLDGTNNTAIASFDGSAATGNLTLSNLAVATATVKTGSGNDAFTVLATAKATVDAGAGNDTVTLNSALAAGSTINLGAGNDTLLKGSSGSVAASTTTATTVIDGGDGTDTVAANFITVGNAAQFKNFEKLNLDSTTGLDLALLAANNTLTGLTMSTASTSATYQNVSKDFGLTVDYVGNNSAVTNTLQLKDATGTADAYTITFAGEATGTAPTSANVRAGTVVTSGIENYSIVSGGTKAWNEITLGGNTAAKTVTITGASNLDLAFASGFGSTTGVSLIDGSAATGKLSINIANVVAASAGIEVKGGSAADTLITSTFATKLTGGAGADNFVVAAANAGSTSAPVITTITDFTVGTDKITFDDQGTETFTATKINVSTATALFGGTVNALDLAATANDGTNAAITWFQYAGDTYIVQDRSASTTFDTTDIVVKLSGLVDLSGLAVTDFAFV
;
A
#
# COMPACT_ATOMS: atom_id res chain seq x y z
N MET A 1 18.10 -2.59 40.69
CA MET A 1 19.08 -3.70 40.69
C MET A 1 18.51 -4.90 41.39
N ALA A 2 19.09 -6.10 41.17
CA ALA A 2 18.56 -7.43 41.50
C ALA A 2 18.18 -7.71 42.97
N SER A 3 17.27 -6.94 43.55
CA SER A 3 16.78 -7.09 44.92
C SER A 3 15.98 -8.37 45.14
N PHE A 4 15.87 -9.22 44.12
CA PHE A 4 15.13 -10.48 44.08
C PHE A 4 15.99 -11.72 44.34
N ILE A 5 17.31 -11.57 44.52
CA ILE A 5 18.23 -12.62 45.03
C ILE A 5 18.86 -12.16 46.35
N THR A 6 19.39 -13.09 47.15
CA THR A 6 20.04 -12.75 48.42
C THR A 6 21.37 -12.01 48.20
N ALA A 7 21.85 -11.31 49.24
CA ALA A 7 23.17 -10.66 49.20
C ALA A 7 24.30 -11.67 48.96
N GLN A 8 24.21 -12.85 49.58
CA GLN A 8 25.19 -13.93 49.41
C GLN A 8 25.20 -14.49 47.97
N GLN A 9 24.02 -14.66 47.36
CA GLN A 9 23.89 -15.10 45.98
C GLN A 9 24.50 -14.07 45.00
N ARG A 10 24.26 -12.78 45.27
CA ARG A 10 24.84 -11.69 44.49
C ARG A 10 26.36 -11.65 44.61
N GLU A 11 26.90 -11.76 45.81
CA GLU A 11 28.34 -11.83 46.08
C GLU A 11 28.99 -12.99 45.32
N ALA A 12 28.36 -14.17 45.29
CA ALA A 12 28.85 -15.32 44.54
C ALA A 12 28.92 -15.02 43.03
N LEU A 13 27.93 -14.35 42.44
CA LEU A 13 27.98 -13.95 41.03
C LEU A 13 29.10 -12.94 40.74
N ILE A 14 29.35 -11.99 41.65
CA ILE A 14 30.45 -11.02 41.51
C ILE A 14 31.81 -11.73 41.55
N GLU A 15 31.98 -12.70 42.45
CA GLU A 15 33.21 -13.49 42.53
C GLU A 15 33.43 -14.33 41.26
N LEU A 16 32.36 -14.85 40.62
CA LEU A 16 32.48 -15.49 39.30
C LEU A 16 32.97 -14.49 38.25
N TYR A 17 32.41 -13.27 38.21
CA TYR A 17 32.86 -12.22 37.30
C TYR A 17 34.36 -11.91 37.48
N ILE A 18 34.80 -11.80 38.73
CA ILE A 18 36.21 -11.56 39.07
C ILE A 18 37.08 -12.74 38.65
N GLY A 19 36.68 -13.96 39.00
CA GLY A 19 37.46 -15.17 38.74
C GLY A 19 37.62 -15.48 37.25
N TYR A 20 36.55 -15.33 36.48
CA TYR A 20 36.56 -15.61 35.04
C TYR A 20 37.13 -14.46 34.21
N PHE A 21 36.66 -13.24 34.45
CA PHE A 21 36.90 -12.12 33.54
C PHE A 21 37.90 -11.11 34.07
N ASN A 22 38.41 -11.29 35.29
CA ASN A 22 39.25 -10.30 35.98
C ASN A 22 38.56 -8.91 36.04
N ARG A 23 37.22 -8.91 36.15
CA ARG A 23 36.38 -7.73 35.93
C ARG A 23 35.29 -7.59 36.99
N ALA A 24 34.93 -6.35 37.34
CA ALA A 24 33.67 -6.08 38.04
C ALA A 24 32.47 -6.23 37.09
N PRO A 25 31.33 -6.75 37.54
CA PRO A 25 30.11 -6.71 36.74
C PRO A 25 29.48 -5.31 36.75
N GLU A 26 29.05 -4.82 35.60
CA GLU A 26 28.16 -3.65 35.53
C GLU A 26 26.73 -4.01 35.94
N ALA A 27 25.92 -2.99 36.21
CA ALA A 27 24.53 -3.13 36.67
C ALA A 27 23.69 -4.07 35.77
N ALA A 28 23.80 -3.93 34.45
CA ALA A 28 23.03 -4.72 33.48
C ALA A 28 23.43 -6.21 33.51
N GLY A 29 24.73 -6.52 33.39
CA GLY A 29 25.25 -7.88 33.44
C GLY A 29 24.94 -8.59 34.77
N LEU A 30 25.13 -7.92 35.92
CA LEU A 30 24.79 -8.53 37.20
C LEU A 30 23.28 -8.84 37.31
N ASN A 31 22.41 -7.96 36.82
CA ASN A 31 20.97 -8.21 36.80
C ASN A 31 20.59 -9.38 35.89
N TYR A 32 21.23 -9.52 34.73
CA TYR A 32 21.01 -10.65 33.83
C TYR A 32 21.30 -11.97 34.52
N TRP A 33 22.50 -12.14 35.09
CA TRP A 33 22.89 -13.38 35.75
C TRP A 33 22.15 -13.65 37.06
N ALA A 34 21.74 -12.60 37.77
CA ALA A 34 20.81 -12.74 38.89
C ALA A 34 19.46 -13.31 38.43
N GLY A 35 18.96 -12.87 37.27
CA GLY A 35 17.77 -13.42 36.65
C GLY A 35 17.92 -14.90 36.28
N GLU A 36 19.06 -15.27 35.69
CA GLU A 36 19.38 -16.67 35.37
C GLU A 36 19.46 -17.55 36.63
N LEU A 37 20.06 -17.03 37.71
CA LEU A 37 20.12 -17.72 39.00
C LEU A 37 18.71 -17.92 39.58
N LEU A 38 17.88 -16.87 39.57
CA LEU A 38 16.49 -16.97 40.04
C LEU A 38 15.69 -17.98 39.21
N ALA A 39 15.87 -18.01 37.89
CA ALA A 39 15.22 -18.96 37.00
C ALA A 39 15.60 -20.41 37.33
N ALA A 40 16.89 -20.68 37.56
CA ALA A 40 17.38 -22.01 37.94
C ALA A 40 16.85 -22.47 39.30
N LEU A 41 16.79 -21.57 40.30
CA LEU A 41 16.21 -21.85 41.61
C LEU A 41 14.71 -22.15 41.52
N ASN A 42 13.97 -21.37 40.71
CA ASN A 42 12.55 -21.60 40.45
C ASN A 42 12.29 -22.92 39.70
N ALA A 43 13.27 -23.39 38.92
CA ALA A 43 13.25 -24.71 38.29
C ALA A 43 13.60 -25.87 39.25
N GLY A 44 13.75 -25.59 40.56
CA GLY A 44 13.98 -26.59 41.59
C GLY A 44 15.45 -27.01 41.76
N GLN A 45 16.39 -26.32 41.13
CA GLN A 45 17.81 -26.58 41.37
C GLN A 45 18.25 -26.05 42.74
N THR A 46 19.19 -26.76 43.38
CA THR A 46 19.88 -26.20 44.55
C THR A 46 20.77 -25.03 44.12
N GLU A 47 21.04 -24.10 45.03
CA GLU A 47 21.92 -22.96 44.76
C GLU A 47 23.31 -23.38 44.25
N GLN A 48 23.85 -24.48 44.80
CA GLN A 48 25.12 -25.04 44.35
C GLN A 48 25.08 -25.53 42.89
N GLN A 49 23.98 -26.17 42.48
CA GLN A 49 23.79 -26.63 41.11
C GLN A 49 23.60 -25.45 40.16
N ALA A 50 22.79 -24.47 40.55
CA ALA A 50 22.53 -23.28 39.75
C ALA A 50 23.81 -22.47 39.49
N LEU A 51 24.60 -22.21 40.54
CA LEU A 51 25.89 -21.51 40.42
C LEU A 51 26.93 -22.31 39.62
N ALA A 52 26.93 -23.65 39.71
CA ALA A 52 27.79 -24.48 38.87
C ALA A 52 27.40 -24.38 37.38
N GLY A 53 26.10 -24.36 37.07
CA GLY A 53 25.61 -24.17 35.70
C GLY A 53 25.99 -22.80 35.14
N ILE A 54 25.85 -21.74 35.96
CA ILE A 54 26.27 -20.38 35.58
C ILE A 54 27.78 -20.30 35.34
N ALA A 55 28.61 -20.89 36.21
CA ALA A 55 30.06 -20.88 36.04
C ALA A 55 30.54 -21.56 34.76
N ASN A 56 29.91 -22.67 34.33
CA ASN A 56 30.20 -23.27 33.03
C ASN A 56 29.90 -22.29 31.88
N ARG A 57 28.76 -21.58 31.93
CA ARG A 57 28.40 -20.58 30.90
C ARG A 57 29.31 -19.36 30.91
N PHE A 58 29.85 -18.96 32.06
CA PHE A 58 30.85 -17.90 32.15
C PHE A 58 32.13 -18.29 31.41
N TYR A 59 32.57 -19.54 31.53
CA TYR A 59 33.72 -20.05 30.79
C TYR A 59 33.46 -19.99 29.27
N ASP A 60 32.30 -20.47 28.82
CA ASP A 60 31.92 -20.44 27.41
C ASP A 60 31.90 -19.00 26.86
N ALA A 61 31.35 -18.06 27.62
CA ALA A 61 31.38 -16.64 27.28
C ALA A 61 32.82 -16.10 27.22
N GLY A 62 33.68 -16.51 28.15
CA GLY A 62 35.11 -16.12 28.15
C GLY A 62 35.85 -16.58 26.89
N VAL A 63 35.53 -17.77 26.38
CA VAL A 63 36.07 -18.26 25.10
C VAL A 63 35.49 -17.48 23.92
N GLN A 64 34.18 -17.27 23.90
CA GLN A 64 33.48 -16.57 22.81
C GLN A 64 33.96 -15.12 22.64
N TYR A 65 34.21 -14.43 23.75
CA TYR A 65 34.65 -13.03 23.78
C TYR A 65 36.17 -12.88 23.91
N GLY A 66 36.94 -13.95 23.72
CA GLY A 66 38.40 -13.90 23.61
C GLY A 66 39.16 -13.63 24.92
N VAL A 67 38.49 -13.72 26.08
CA VAL A 67 39.14 -13.69 27.41
C VAL A 67 40.05 -14.91 27.59
N TYR A 68 39.62 -16.07 27.06
CA TYR A 68 40.42 -17.27 26.98
C TYR A 68 40.63 -17.66 25.51
N SER A 69 41.87 -17.94 25.14
CA SER A 69 42.19 -18.48 23.82
C SER A 69 41.96 -19.99 23.79
N ASN A 70 41.47 -20.51 22.67
CA ASN A 70 41.39 -21.96 22.41
C ASN A 70 42.77 -22.65 22.43
N ALA A 71 43.86 -21.89 22.32
CA ALA A 71 45.24 -22.38 22.40
C ALA A 71 45.84 -22.30 23.83
N MET A 72 45.09 -21.85 24.83
CA MET A 72 45.55 -21.73 26.22
C MET A 72 45.75 -23.12 26.85
N THR A 73 46.94 -23.39 27.37
CA THR A 73 47.26 -24.62 28.12
C THR A 73 46.52 -24.67 29.46
N VAL A 74 46.39 -25.88 30.05
CA VAL A 74 45.77 -26.06 31.36
C VAL A 74 46.54 -25.28 32.43
N GLU A 75 47.87 -25.27 32.35
CA GLU A 75 48.78 -24.56 33.25
C GLU A 75 48.60 -23.03 33.15
N GLN A 76 48.45 -22.51 31.93
CA GLN A 76 48.16 -21.08 31.73
C GLN A 76 46.79 -20.72 32.30
N PHE A 77 45.77 -21.55 32.09
CA PHE A 77 44.44 -21.34 32.65
C PHE A 77 44.45 -21.33 34.18
N ILE A 78 45.12 -22.30 34.82
CA ILE A 78 45.30 -22.34 36.28
C ILE A 78 45.97 -21.05 36.77
N THR A 79 47.06 -20.63 36.11
CA THR A 79 47.81 -19.43 36.49
C THR A 79 46.96 -18.16 36.37
N THR A 80 46.15 -18.03 35.31
CA THR A 80 45.22 -16.91 35.14
C THR A 80 44.17 -16.86 36.25
N VAL A 81 43.58 -18.00 36.61
CA VAL A 81 42.58 -18.06 37.69
C VAL A 81 43.21 -17.75 39.05
N TYR A 82 44.42 -18.25 39.32
CA TYR A 82 45.18 -17.92 40.54
C TYR A 82 45.46 -16.43 40.63
N GLN A 83 45.81 -15.79 39.51
CA GLN A 83 46.00 -14.35 39.47
C GLN A 83 44.68 -13.60 39.75
N ASN A 84 43.60 -13.98 39.08
CA ASN A 84 42.30 -13.30 39.19
C ASN A 84 41.67 -13.41 40.58
N VAL A 85 41.78 -14.59 41.21
CA VAL A 85 41.12 -14.92 42.49
C VAL A 85 42.03 -14.67 43.69
N LEU A 86 43.31 -15.07 43.61
CA LEU A 86 44.26 -15.03 44.73
C LEU A 86 45.26 -13.87 44.64
N GLY A 87 45.36 -13.18 43.50
CA GLY A 87 46.39 -12.18 43.25
C GLY A 87 47.79 -12.77 43.10
N ARG A 88 47.91 -14.10 42.94
CA ARG A 88 49.18 -14.83 42.89
C ARG A 88 49.55 -15.16 41.46
N ASN A 89 50.77 -14.80 41.06
CA ASN A 89 51.33 -15.15 39.75
C ASN A 89 52.05 -16.50 39.74
N GLU A 90 52.12 -17.18 40.90
CA GLU A 90 52.79 -18.46 41.08
C GLU A 90 51.87 -19.48 41.76
N VAL A 91 51.91 -20.70 41.25
CA VAL A 91 51.27 -21.88 41.82
C VAL A 91 52.39 -22.78 42.32
N ASP A 92 52.30 -23.29 43.54
CA ASP A 92 53.31 -24.24 44.03
C ASP A 92 53.28 -25.54 43.21
N SER A 93 54.41 -26.24 43.16
CA SER A 93 54.56 -27.41 42.27
C SER A 93 53.56 -28.53 42.58
N ALA A 94 53.14 -28.68 43.85
CA ALA A 94 52.15 -29.68 44.23
C ALA A 94 50.74 -29.27 43.79
N GLY A 95 50.36 -28.01 44.02
CA GLY A 95 49.10 -27.44 43.56
C GLY A 95 48.95 -27.48 42.04
N MET A 96 49.99 -27.10 41.29
CA MET A 96 49.97 -27.14 39.82
C MET A 96 49.76 -28.58 39.32
N THR A 97 50.47 -29.55 39.89
CA THR A 97 50.33 -30.96 39.52
C THR A 97 48.90 -31.46 39.80
N TYR A 98 48.37 -31.16 40.98
CA TYR A 98 47.03 -31.57 41.41
C TYR A 98 45.94 -31.02 40.48
N TRP A 99 45.96 -29.71 40.21
CA TRP A 99 44.95 -29.07 39.38
C TRP A 99 45.05 -29.44 37.91
N THR A 100 46.26 -29.55 37.37
CA THR A 100 46.46 -30.03 35.99
C THR A 100 45.89 -31.44 35.81
N GLN A 101 46.12 -32.35 36.76
CA GLN A 101 45.59 -33.71 36.69
C GLN A 101 44.05 -33.72 36.69
N LYS A 102 43.40 -32.95 37.57
CA LYS A 102 41.94 -32.88 37.66
C LYS A 102 41.27 -32.26 36.43
N LEU A 103 41.85 -31.18 35.90
CA LEU A 103 41.35 -30.50 34.70
C LEU A 103 41.59 -31.31 33.43
N THR A 104 42.71 -32.02 33.32
CA THR A 104 43.04 -32.85 32.14
C THR A 104 42.24 -34.15 32.10
N SER A 105 41.98 -34.76 33.26
CA SER A 105 41.15 -35.96 33.36
C SER A 105 39.65 -35.69 33.22
N GLY A 106 39.22 -34.43 33.32
CA GLY A 106 37.81 -34.03 33.30
C GLY A 106 37.08 -34.31 34.63
N GLU A 107 37.81 -34.66 35.70
CA GLU A 107 37.25 -34.82 37.05
C GLU A 107 36.64 -33.50 37.55
N VAL A 108 37.26 -32.38 37.20
CA VAL A 108 36.78 -31.03 37.48
C VAL A 108 36.67 -30.28 36.15
N SER A 109 35.50 -29.71 35.85
CA SER A 109 35.36 -28.86 34.66
C SER A 109 36.10 -27.52 34.87
N ARG A 110 36.49 -26.84 33.79
CA ARG A 110 37.02 -25.46 33.90
C ARG A 110 36.02 -24.50 34.56
N GLY A 111 34.72 -24.79 34.43
CA GLY A 111 33.62 -24.15 35.16
C GLY A 111 33.65 -24.39 36.69
N GLN A 112 33.95 -25.61 37.09
CA GLN A 112 34.00 -26.00 38.50
C GLN A 112 35.29 -25.52 39.18
N PHE A 113 36.41 -25.57 38.46
CA PHE A 113 37.71 -25.20 38.98
C PHE A 113 37.77 -23.78 39.56
N VAL A 114 37.24 -22.76 38.86
CA VAL A 114 37.24 -21.38 39.37
C VAL A 114 36.44 -21.26 40.67
N ARG A 115 35.31 -21.96 40.76
CA ARG A 115 34.49 -22.00 41.99
C ARG A 115 35.22 -22.70 43.14
N GLU A 116 35.90 -23.80 42.86
CA GLU A 116 36.69 -24.52 43.86
C GLU A 116 37.83 -23.64 44.38
N ILE A 117 38.56 -22.93 43.51
CA ILE A 117 39.61 -21.99 43.94
C ILE A 117 39.05 -20.84 44.79
N ILE A 118 37.89 -20.28 44.43
CA ILE A 118 37.22 -19.25 45.26
C ILE A 118 36.86 -19.81 46.64
N GLN A 119 36.30 -21.01 46.70
CA GLN A 119 35.90 -21.63 47.96
C GLN A 119 37.12 -22.02 48.82
N GLU A 120 38.14 -22.64 48.22
CA GLU A 120 39.39 -23.00 48.90
C GLU A 120 40.13 -21.77 49.43
N ALA A 121 40.10 -20.64 48.71
CA ALA A 121 40.66 -19.39 49.20
C ALA A 121 39.99 -18.93 50.49
N LYS A 122 38.65 -18.98 50.54
CA LYS A 122 37.86 -18.61 51.71
C LYS A 122 38.10 -19.54 52.88
N ASP A 123 38.09 -20.85 52.62
CA ASP A 123 38.29 -21.88 53.64
C ASP A 123 39.70 -21.82 54.23
N TYR A 124 40.72 -21.64 53.38
CA TYR A 124 42.11 -21.44 53.80
C TYR A 124 42.23 -20.23 54.71
N VAL A 125 41.73 -19.06 54.27
CA VAL A 125 41.80 -17.82 55.04
C VAL A 125 41.05 -17.95 56.37
N ALA A 126 39.93 -18.67 56.42
CA ALA A 126 39.22 -18.91 57.67
C ALA A 126 40.00 -19.79 58.67
N ALA A 127 40.85 -20.69 58.18
CA ALA A 127 41.56 -21.67 58.99
C ALA A 127 42.93 -21.20 59.51
N VAL A 128 43.61 -20.28 58.80
CA VAL A 128 44.98 -19.85 59.14
C VAL A 128 45.03 -18.62 60.05
N PRO A 129 46.03 -18.50 60.95
CA PRO A 129 46.18 -17.32 61.83
C PRO A 129 46.56 -16.06 61.04
N ASP A 130 46.37 -14.89 61.63
CA ASP A 130 46.65 -13.59 60.96
C ASP A 130 48.12 -13.40 60.55
N SER A 131 49.05 -14.18 61.12
CA SER A 131 50.48 -14.15 60.77
C SER A 131 50.83 -14.99 59.53
N ASP A 132 49.88 -15.67 58.90
CA ASP A 132 50.14 -16.51 57.73
C ASP A 132 50.53 -15.67 56.49
N PRO A 133 51.61 -16.02 55.77
CA PRO A 133 52.12 -15.22 54.64
C PRO A 133 51.16 -15.14 53.45
N PHE A 134 50.12 -15.98 53.38
CA PHE A 134 49.10 -15.96 52.34
C PHE A 134 47.73 -15.50 52.84
N LYS A 135 47.58 -15.05 54.10
CA LYS A 135 46.30 -14.54 54.63
C LYS A 135 45.73 -13.40 53.76
N TRP A 136 46.60 -12.59 53.15
CA TRP A 136 46.22 -11.45 52.30
C TRP A 136 45.43 -11.82 51.04
N VAL A 137 45.43 -13.09 50.59
CA VAL A 137 44.63 -13.51 49.42
C VAL A 137 43.13 -13.39 49.70
N GLY A 138 42.71 -13.53 50.96
CA GLY A 138 41.33 -13.26 51.38
C GLY A 138 40.99 -11.78 51.28
N THR A 139 41.87 -10.91 51.78
CA THR A 139 41.76 -9.45 51.62
C THR A 139 41.68 -9.06 50.15
N TYR A 140 42.48 -9.67 49.28
CA TYR A 140 42.47 -9.41 47.84
C TYR A 140 41.09 -9.72 47.22
N LEU A 141 40.55 -10.91 47.48
CA LEU A 141 39.25 -11.33 46.93
C LEU A 141 38.08 -10.52 47.52
N ASP A 142 38.06 -10.30 48.84
CA ASP A 142 37.00 -9.55 49.51
C ASP A 142 36.96 -8.08 49.07
N ASN A 143 38.12 -7.43 48.92
CA ASN A 143 38.18 -6.06 48.42
C ASN A 143 37.70 -5.96 46.96
N ARG A 144 38.09 -6.91 46.09
CA ARG A 144 37.64 -6.93 44.69
C ARG A 144 36.14 -7.17 44.59
N LYS A 145 35.59 -8.04 45.43
CA LYS A 145 34.15 -8.25 45.55
C LYS A 145 33.43 -6.98 46.00
N ALA A 146 33.93 -6.30 47.03
CA ALA A 146 33.35 -5.05 47.51
C ALA A 146 33.37 -3.94 46.42
N VAL A 147 34.46 -3.83 45.68
CA VAL A 147 34.57 -2.93 44.52
C VAL A 147 33.61 -3.35 43.41
N GLY A 148 33.46 -4.66 43.14
CA GLY A 148 32.52 -5.18 42.16
C GLY A 148 31.06 -4.89 42.50
N GLU A 149 30.68 -5.06 43.77
CA GLU A 149 29.34 -4.71 44.27
C GLU A 149 29.10 -3.20 44.14
N TRP A 150 30.05 -2.37 44.57
CA TRP A 150 29.94 -0.92 44.44
C TRP A 150 29.84 -0.48 42.97
N PHE A 151 30.69 -1.01 42.08
CA PHE A 151 30.66 -0.69 40.65
C PHE A 151 29.35 -1.10 40.00
N ALA A 152 28.84 -2.30 40.29
CA ALA A 152 27.52 -2.73 39.83
C ALA A 152 26.44 -1.74 40.29
N ASN A 153 26.55 -1.21 41.52
CA ASN A 153 25.61 -0.25 42.06
C ASN A 153 25.69 1.16 41.45
N ASN A 154 26.82 1.48 40.83
CA ASN A 154 27.14 2.82 40.32
C ASN A 154 27.37 2.87 38.79
N SER A 155 26.97 1.83 38.05
CA SER A 155 27.18 1.70 36.59
C SER A 155 25.87 1.64 35.78
N THR A 156 24.84 2.34 36.23
CA THR A 156 23.55 2.39 35.51
C THR A 156 23.71 3.02 34.13
N GLY A 157 23.24 2.35 33.07
CA GLY A 157 23.34 2.82 31.68
C GLY A 157 24.61 2.40 30.94
N LEU A 158 25.60 1.83 31.65
CA LEU A 158 26.84 1.33 31.04
C LEU A 158 26.59 -0.02 30.34
N THR A 159 26.95 -0.12 29.06
CA THR A 159 26.75 -1.34 28.24
C THR A 159 27.90 -1.54 27.24
N GLY A 160 27.94 -2.70 26.58
CA GLY A 160 28.89 -2.98 25.50
C GLY A 160 30.36 -2.92 25.93
N GLN A 161 31.24 -2.42 25.05
CA GLN A 161 32.69 -2.38 25.27
C GLN A 161 33.06 -1.46 26.45
N ALA A 162 32.37 -0.33 26.62
CA ALA A 162 32.60 0.59 27.74
C ALA A 162 32.39 -0.09 29.11
N ALA A 163 31.43 -1.00 29.22
CA ALA A 163 31.24 -1.80 30.44
C ALA A 163 32.43 -2.74 30.70
N ILE A 164 33.01 -3.32 29.65
CA ILE A 164 34.19 -4.21 29.73
C ILE A 164 35.40 -3.43 30.21
N ASP A 165 35.67 -2.30 29.57
CA ASP A 165 36.87 -1.53 29.85
C ASP A 165 36.82 -0.92 31.25
N GLN A 166 35.70 -0.26 31.61
CA GLN A 166 35.54 0.35 32.94
C GLN A 166 35.49 -0.70 34.05
N GLY A 167 34.77 -1.81 33.86
CA GLY A 167 34.73 -2.87 34.86
C GLY A 167 36.08 -3.56 35.09
N THR A 168 36.96 -3.58 34.08
CA THR A 168 38.30 -4.18 34.20
C THR A 168 39.23 -3.20 34.91
N ALA A 169 39.20 -1.94 34.46
CA ALA A 169 40.02 -0.88 35.01
C ALA A 169 39.68 -0.60 36.48
N ILE A 170 38.39 -0.60 36.86
CA ILE A 170 37.99 -0.32 38.24
C ILE A 170 38.56 -1.33 39.22
N ILE A 171 38.58 -2.61 38.84
CA ILE A 171 39.12 -3.69 39.67
C ILE A 171 40.65 -3.60 39.73
N ALA A 172 41.31 -3.43 38.58
CA ALA A 172 42.76 -3.36 38.50
C ALA A 172 43.36 -2.14 39.22
N ASN A 173 42.70 -0.99 39.12
CA ASN A 173 43.18 0.27 39.71
C ASN A 173 42.90 0.37 41.21
N SER A 174 41.86 -0.31 41.71
CA SER A 174 41.43 -0.17 43.10
C SER A 174 42.01 -1.24 44.02
N VAL A 175 42.31 -2.43 43.50
CA VAL A 175 42.80 -3.56 44.31
C VAL A 175 43.91 -4.33 43.59
N THR A 176 45.12 -4.27 44.15
CA THR A 176 46.31 -5.01 43.68
C THR A 176 46.79 -5.98 44.76
N ALA A 177 47.63 -6.96 44.40
CA ALA A 177 48.26 -7.84 45.38
C ALA A 177 49.07 -7.06 46.43
N ALA A 178 49.77 -6.00 46.01
CA ALA A 178 50.55 -5.16 46.90
C ALA A 178 49.68 -4.39 47.91
N THR A 179 48.54 -3.82 47.47
CA THR A 179 47.63 -3.11 48.38
C THR A 179 46.95 -4.07 49.35
N ALA A 180 46.57 -5.27 48.90
CA ALA A 180 46.03 -6.32 49.76
C ALA A 180 47.06 -6.80 50.80
N GLN A 181 48.32 -7.02 50.41
CA GLN A 181 49.43 -7.38 51.32
C GLN A 181 49.75 -6.28 52.34
N ALA A 182 49.58 -5.02 51.95
CA ALA A 182 49.71 -3.87 52.83
C ALA A 182 48.52 -3.70 53.81
N GLY A 183 47.52 -4.57 53.74
CA GLY A 183 46.37 -4.56 54.66
C GLY A 183 45.24 -3.61 54.27
N GLN A 184 45.09 -3.28 52.98
CA GLN A 184 43.98 -2.46 52.47
C GLN A 184 42.63 -2.99 52.95
N THR A 185 41.82 -2.12 53.55
CA THR A 185 40.45 -2.44 53.96
C THR A 185 39.46 -2.35 52.80
N THR A 186 38.29 -2.97 52.94
CA THR A 186 37.21 -2.88 51.93
C THR A 186 36.75 -1.45 51.70
N ALA A 187 36.73 -0.62 52.75
CA ALA A 187 36.39 0.80 52.65
C ALA A 187 37.41 1.59 51.82
N GLU A 188 38.71 1.33 52.00
CA GLU A 188 39.77 1.95 51.21
C GLU A 188 39.76 1.47 49.75
N ALA A 189 39.45 0.19 49.51
CA ALA A 189 39.28 -0.35 48.16
C ALA A 189 38.09 0.30 47.43
N VAL A 190 36.95 0.46 48.11
CA VAL A 190 35.77 1.15 47.55
C VAL A 190 36.03 2.65 47.35
N ALA A 191 36.77 3.31 48.25
CA ALA A 191 37.18 4.70 48.06
C ALA A 191 38.12 4.87 46.85
N ALA A 192 39.06 3.93 46.66
CA ALA A 192 39.91 3.89 45.47
C ALA A 192 39.08 3.66 44.19
N ALA A 193 38.04 2.82 44.25
CA ALA A 193 37.10 2.64 43.14
C ALA A 193 36.28 3.90 42.86
N GLN A 194 35.77 4.59 43.88
CA GLN A 194 35.09 5.87 43.72
C GLN A 194 35.98 6.90 43.02
N ALA A 195 37.25 7.02 43.43
CA ALA A 195 38.22 7.90 42.79
C ALA A 195 38.53 7.46 41.35
N SER A 196 38.72 6.17 41.09
CA SER A 196 38.99 5.63 39.76
C SER A 196 37.79 5.76 38.82
N GLN A 197 36.55 5.68 39.32
CA GLN A 197 35.35 5.91 38.51
C GLN A 197 35.17 7.40 38.21
N ALA A 198 35.42 8.28 39.18
CA ALA A 198 35.40 9.73 38.96
C ALA A 198 36.43 10.14 37.88
N ALA A 199 37.59 9.49 37.84
CA ALA A 199 38.60 9.71 36.81
C ALA A 199 38.24 9.17 35.40
N GLN A 200 37.19 8.35 35.28
CA GLN A 200 36.72 7.77 34.00
C GLN A 200 35.39 8.35 33.52
N GLN A 201 34.79 9.27 34.28
CA GLN A 201 33.63 10.03 33.85
C GLN A 201 34.09 11.22 33.00
N GLY A 202 33.50 11.37 31.82
CA GLY A 202 33.69 12.56 31.01
C GLY A 202 33.13 13.80 31.68
N GLN A 203 33.71 14.93 31.38
CA GLN A 203 33.38 16.24 31.92
C GLN A 203 32.73 17.12 30.85
N THR A 204 32.05 18.17 31.32
CA THR A 204 31.60 19.25 30.45
C THR A 204 32.51 20.46 30.62
N PHE A 205 33.20 20.83 29.56
CA PHE A 205 34.01 22.04 29.49
C PHE A 205 33.21 23.13 28.77
N MET A 206 33.30 24.35 29.27
CA MET A 206 32.61 25.49 28.69
C MET A 206 33.63 26.55 28.32
N LEU A 207 33.65 26.92 27.05
CA LEU A 207 34.53 27.97 26.56
C LEU A 207 34.06 29.34 27.04
N THR A 208 34.97 30.29 27.02
CA THR A 208 34.76 31.68 27.40
C THR A 208 35.05 32.60 26.21
N THR A 209 34.76 33.89 26.33
CA THR A 209 35.17 34.87 25.29
C THR A 209 36.69 35.15 25.29
N GLY A 210 37.44 34.54 26.21
CA GLY A 210 38.89 34.69 26.34
C GLY A 210 39.63 33.75 25.38
N ILE A 211 40.91 33.50 25.67
CA ILE A 211 41.66 32.41 25.05
C ILE A 211 41.48 31.18 25.93
N ASP A 212 40.91 30.12 25.39
CA ASP A 212 40.71 28.87 26.10
C ASP A 212 41.72 27.80 25.66
N ASN A 213 42.23 27.03 26.63
CA ASN A 213 43.07 25.86 26.38
C ASN A 213 42.48 24.67 27.13
N VAL A 214 41.55 23.98 26.48
CA VAL A 214 40.83 22.84 27.03
C VAL A 214 41.57 21.56 26.70
N THR A 215 41.84 20.75 27.72
CA THR A 215 42.27 19.36 27.57
C THR A 215 41.29 18.49 28.32
N GLY A 216 40.65 17.59 27.60
CA GLY A 216 39.71 16.63 28.14
C GLY A 216 40.38 15.56 29.00
N THR A 217 39.53 14.72 29.56
CA THR A 217 39.84 13.60 30.42
C THR A 217 40.08 12.33 29.60
N ALA A 218 40.01 11.17 30.28
CA ALA A 218 39.99 9.86 29.64
C ALA A 218 38.57 9.31 29.44
N GLY A 219 37.55 10.06 29.87
CA GLY A 219 36.14 9.75 29.65
C GLY A 219 35.54 10.63 28.57
N ASN A 220 34.34 10.27 28.10
CA ASN A 220 33.66 10.96 26.99
C ASN A 220 33.23 12.40 27.36
N ASP A 221 34.02 13.38 26.97
CA ASP A 221 33.82 14.77 27.32
C ASP A 221 32.86 15.51 26.38
N THR A 222 32.27 16.58 26.89
CA THR A 222 31.48 17.54 26.11
C THR A 222 32.09 18.93 26.23
N ILE A 223 32.49 19.51 25.11
CA ILE A 223 33.03 20.87 25.03
C ILE A 223 31.95 21.77 24.45
N LEU A 224 31.53 22.79 25.19
CA LEU A 224 30.53 23.78 24.78
C LEU A 224 31.23 25.02 24.25
N GLY A 225 31.15 25.25 22.93
CA GLY A 225 31.70 26.43 22.26
C GLY A 225 30.77 27.66 22.25
N SER A 226 29.70 27.60 23.05
CA SER A 226 28.71 28.67 23.24
C SER A 226 28.61 29.05 24.71
N ASP A 227 28.16 30.28 24.98
CA ASP A 227 28.14 30.85 26.33
C ASP A 227 27.18 30.15 27.33
N ALA A 228 27.51 30.27 28.62
CA ALA A 228 26.80 29.66 29.76
C ALA A 228 25.35 30.11 29.93
N SER A 229 24.98 31.26 29.36
CA SER A 229 23.77 32.00 29.76
C SER A 229 22.49 31.58 29.02
N GLY A 230 22.57 30.64 28.08
CA GLY A 230 21.41 30.13 27.38
C GLY A 230 21.58 29.90 25.88
N ALA A 231 22.80 29.61 25.40
CA ALA A 231 23.04 29.07 24.05
C ALA A 231 22.69 30.03 22.89
N THR A 232 23.30 31.21 22.81
CA THR A 232 23.14 32.08 21.62
C THR A 232 24.41 32.80 21.13
N ALA A 233 25.45 32.99 21.96
CA ALA A 233 26.67 33.66 21.51
C ALA A 233 27.80 32.65 21.26
N LEU A 234 28.42 32.70 20.06
CA LEU A 234 29.64 31.96 19.75
C LEU A 234 30.80 32.56 20.55
N VAL A 235 31.41 31.76 21.43
CA VAL A 235 32.56 32.19 22.25
C VAL A 235 33.90 31.63 21.76
N LEU A 236 33.86 30.68 20.83
CA LEU A 236 35.05 30.09 20.21
C LEU A 236 35.84 31.13 19.38
N GLY A 237 37.06 31.42 19.81
CA GLY A 237 38.03 32.31 19.18
C GLY A 237 39.16 31.57 18.44
N GLY A 238 39.89 32.30 17.59
CA GLY A 238 40.95 31.73 16.76
C GLY A 238 42.24 31.33 17.47
N LEU A 239 42.37 31.66 18.75
CA LEU A 239 43.51 31.25 19.58
C LEU A 239 43.16 30.09 20.52
N ASP A 240 41.93 29.61 20.48
CA ASP A 240 41.51 28.52 21.34
C ASP A 240 42.12 27.20 20.91
N VAL A 241 42.46 26.38 21.90
CA VAL A 241 42.99 25.03 21.73
C VAL A 241 42.07 24.07 22.47
N ILE A 242 41.51 23.14 21.71
CA ILE A 242 40.61 22.10 22.20
C ILE A 242 41.26 20.75 21.90
N ASP A 243 41.53 20.01 22.96
CA ASP A 243 41.93 18.61 22.93
C ASP A 243 40.87 17.83 23.70
N GLY A 244 40.09 16.96 23.04
CA GLY A 244 39.10 16.14 23.74
C GLY A 244 39.73 15.07 24.64
N GLY A 245 41.03 14.78 24.48
CA GLY A 245 41.71 13.79 25.31
C GLY A 245 41.50 12.38 24.79
N ALA A 246 41.16 11.45 25.69
CA ALA A 246 40.81 10.08 25.32
C ALA A 246 39.35 9.85 25.67
N GLY A 247 38.67 9.03 24.88
CA GLY A 247 37.23 8.85 25.02
C GLY A 247 36.56 9.06 23.66
N THR A 248 35.26 9.31 23.68
CA THR A 248 34.50 9.78 22.52
C THR A 248 33.97 11.16 22.85
N ASP A 249 34.65 12.18 22.34
CA ASP A 249 34.50 13.55 22.78
C ASP A 249 33.65 14.36 21.81
N THR A 250 32.86 15.29 22.35
CA THR A 250 31.88 16.05 21.56
C THR A 250 32.08 17.55 21.70
N LEU A 251 32.31 18.25 20.59
CA LEU A 251 32.26 19.72 20.52
C LEU A 251 30.87 20.16 20.07
N LYS A 252 30.18 20.95 20.91
CA LYS A 252 28.83 21.44 20.66
C LYS A 252 28.77 22.96 20.60
N ILE A 253 28.16 23.49 19.54
CA ILE A 253 28.08 24.91 19.24
C ILE A 253 26.64 25.28 18.85
N ALA A 254 26.11 26.29 19.54
CA ALA A 254 24.89 27.02 19.20
C ALA A 254 25.25 28.49 18.92
N ASP A 255 25.24 28.86 17.65
CA ASP A 255 25.63 30.17 17.16
C ASP A 255 24.40 30.93 16.64
N ALA A 256 23.82 31.79 17.48
CA ALA A 256 22.79 32.71 17.04
C ALA A 256 23.36 34.07 16.60
N ALA A 257 24.66 34.29 16.78
CA ALA A 257 25.33 35.57 16.54
C ALA A 257 25.64 35.78 15.05
N THR A 258 25.97 34.72 14.31
CA THR A 258 26.10 34.80 12.85
C THR A 258 24.74 35.16 12.25
N LEU A 259 24.70 36.26 11.49
CA LEU A 259 23.50 36.72 10.80
C LEU A 259 23.08 35.73 9.71
N ALA A 260 21.81 35.78 9.29
CA ALA A 260 21.30 34.90 8.23
C ALA A 260 22.05 35.04 6.88
N THR A 261 22.66 36.19 6.60
CA THR A 261 23.51 36.44 5.42
C THR A 261 25.01 36.27 5.72
N GLY A 262 25.35 35.69 6.87
CA GLY A 262 26.71 35.50 7.35
C GLY A 262 27.07 34.02 7.39
N ASN A 263 28.38 33.74 7.50
CA ASN A 263 28.91 32.39 7.45
C ASN A 263 29.56 32.00 8.78
N PHE A 264 29.18 30.83 9.29
CA PHE A 264 29.79 30.22 10.46
C PHE A 264 31.23 29.79 10.15
N SER A 265 32.12 29.98 11.12
CA SER A 265 33.49 29.50 11.09
C SER A 265 33.93 29.12 12.50
N PHE A 266 34.86 28.16 12.61
CA PHE A 266 35.54 27.84 13.87
C PHE A 266 36.57 28.91 14.27
N ASN A 267 36.60 30.06 13.60
CA ASN A 267 37.47 31.22 13.83
C ASN A 267 38.98 30.93 13.82
N GLY A 268 39.40 29.74 13.38
CA GLY A 268 40.80 29.30 13.40
C GLY A 268 41.22 28.52 14.64
N ALA A 269 40.29 28.15 15.53
CA ALA A 269 40.56 27.34 16.71
C ALA A 269 41.25 26.01 16.34
N THR A 270 42.18 25.56 17.19
CA THR A 270 42.85 24.26 17.04
C THR A 270 42.02 23.20 17.74
N ILE A 271 41.52 22.20 17.01
CA ILE A 271 40.69 21.12 17.57
C ILE A 271 41.33 19.77 17.21
N LYS A 272 41.56 18.92 18.21
CA LYS A 272 42.09 17.56 18.07
C LYS A 272 41.41 16.60 19.05
N ASN A 273 41.45 15.30 18.75
CA ASN A 273 40.85 14.25 19.57
C ASN A 273 39.38 14.57 19.92
N VAL A 274 38.61 14.97 18.91
CA VAL A 274 37.17 15.19 19.05
C VAL A 274 36.49 14.37 17.97
N GLU A 275 35.72 13.38 18.40
CA GLU A 275 35.09 12.40 17.51
C GLU A 275 33.76 12.89 16.97
N ASN A 276 33.08 13.81 17.68
CA ASN A 276 31.76 14.33 17.32
C ASN A 276 31.74 15.87 17.31
N ILE A 277 31.17 16.45 16.26
CA ILE A 277 30.89 17.89 16.17
C ILE A 277 29.39 18.12 15.98
N GLU A 278 28.81 18.99 16.79
CA GLU A 278 27.43 19.47 16.66
C GLU A 278 27.41 21.00 16.51
N VAL A 279 26.95 21.51 15.36
CA VAL A 279 26.82 22.95 15.12
C VAL A 279 25.40 23.29 14.70
N THR A 280 24.77 24.23 15.40
CA THR A 280 23.57 24.93 14.94
C THR A 280 23.89 26.40 14.79
N THR A 281 23.70 26.97 13.61
CA THR A 281 23.93 28.40 13.34
C THR A 281 22.72 29.06 12.69
N ASN A 282 22.51 30.34 13.01
CA ASN A 282 21.58 31.22 12.29
C ASN A 282 22.08 31.59 10.88
N GLY A 283 23.39 31.47 10.64
CA GLY A 283 24.01 31.70 9.34
C GLY A 283 24.09 30.46 8.47
N SER A 284 25.04 30.49 7.54
CA SER A 284 25.32 29.41 6.58
C SER A 284 26.71 28.80 6.79
N PHE A 285 26.99 27.67 6.15
CA PHE A 285 28.29 26.99 6.22
C PHE A 285 29.19 27.30 5.00
N ASP A 286 29.16 28.51 4.45
CA ASP A 286 29.97 28.87 3.29
C ASP A 286 31.05 29.91 3.60
N VAL A 287 32.19 29.45 4.12
CA VAL A 287 33.22 30.31 4.73
C VAL A 287 33.77 31.39 3.77
N ALA A 288 33.80 31.13 2.45
CA ALA A 288 34.10 32.12 1.41
C ALA A 288 33.52 31.71 0.04
N ALA A 289 32.45 32.36 -0.42
CA ALA A 289 31.87 32.26 -1.77
C ALA A 289 32.04 30.87 -2.46
N ASN A 290 31.35 29.87 -1.93
CA ASN A 290 31.30 28.46 -2.33
C ASN A 290 32.55 27.62 -2.01
N THR A 291 33.27 27.92 -0.92
CA THR A 291 34.40 27.09 -0.44
C THR A 291 33.99 26.12 0.67
N GLY A 292 32.88 26.40 1.37
CA GLY A 292 32.35 25.52 2.41
C GLY A 292 33.12 25.48 3.72
N LEU A 293 32.49 24.94 4.76
CA LEU A 293 33.06 24.67 6.07
C LEU A 293 33.93 23.41 6.01
N SER A 294 35.24 23.56 6.22
CA SER A 294 36.16 22.42 6.22
C SER A 294 36.25 21.74 7.58
N LEU A 295 35.93 20.45 7.59
CA LEU A 295 36.12 19.53 8.72
C LEU A 295 37.31 18.57 8.50
N LYS A 296 37.95 18.62 7.32
CA LYS A 296 39.00 17.66 6.92
C LYS A 296 40.23 17.66 7.84
N ASN A 297 40.45 18.76 8.54
CA ASN A 297 41.61 18.93 9.43
C ASN A 297 41.37 18.40 10.85
N PHE A 298 40.15 18.00 11.21
CA PHE A 298 39.83 17.43 12.52
C PHE A 298 40.18 15.94 12.53
N THR A 299 41.42 15.63 12.89
CA THR A 299 41.91 14.26 13.01
C THR A 299 41.13 13.52 14.09
N GLY A 300 40.61 12.33 13.76
CA GLY A 300 39.78 11.53 14.67
C GLY A 300 38.27 11.77 14.54
N LEU A 301 37.83 12.78 13.78
CA LEU A 301 36.41 13.09 13.62
C LEU A 301 35.65 11.96 12.93
N THR A 302 34.67 11.41 13.63
CA THR A 302 33.81 10.31 13.16
C THR A 302 32.41 10.79 12.77
N SER A 303 31.89 11.86 13.39
CA SER A 303 30.54 12.37 13.11
C SER A 303 30.46 13.89 13.16
N ALA A 304 29.67 14.48 12.24
CA ALA A 304 29.33 15.89 12.23
C ALA A 304 27.83 16.10 12.00
N THR A 305 27.15 16.73 12.96
CA THR A 305 25.76 17.19 12.82
C THR A 305 25.72 18.70 12.71
N LEU A 306 25.21 19.20 11.58
CA LEU A 306 25.32 20.59 11.16
C LEU A 306 23.94 21.11 10.76
N LYS A 307 23.52 22.25 11.33
CA LYS A 307 22.25 22.90 11.01
C LYS A 307 22.45 24.38 10.71
N ALA A 308 22.09 24.79 9.49
CA ALA A 308 22.14 26.16 9.01
C ALA A 308 20.73 26.70 8.76
N ALA A 309 20.48 27.93 9.23
CA ALA A 309 19.25 28.68 8.96
C ALA A 309 19.47 29.90 8.05
N GLY A 310 20.70 30.12 7.60
CA GLY A 310 21.08 31.23 6.73
C GLY A 310 20.49 31.13 5.32
N THR A 311 20.54 32.25 4.61
CA THR A 311 20.02 32.38 3.23
C THR A 311 21.05 32.03 2.17
N ASP A 312 22.33 32.02 2.55
CA ASP A 312 23.43 31.65 1.66
C ASP A 312 23.60 30.13 1.61
N ASN A 313 24.31 29.63 0.59
CA ASN A 313 24.60 28.20 0.46
C ASN A 313 25.31 27.67 1.70
N SER A 314 25.06 26.41 2.03
CA SER A 314 25.75 25.71 3.12
C SER A 314 26.46 24.51 2.57
N LEU A 315 27.78 24.61 2.45
CA LEU A 315 28.64 23.59 1.84
C LEU A 315 29.60 23.03 2.90
N VAL A 316 29.80 21.72 2.96
CA VAL A 316 30.64 21.08 3.98
C VAL A 316 31.70 20.23 3.32
N LEU A 317 32.96 20.36 3.74
CA LEU A 317 34.06 19.51 3.30
C LEU A 317 34.42 18.55 4.45
N ALA A 318 34.09 17.27 4.32
CA ALA A 318 34.36 16.26 5.34
C ALA A 318 35.50 15.31 4.92
N ALA A 319 36.11 14.66 5.92
CA ALA A 319 37.03 13.56 5.67
C ALA A 319 36.23 12.30 5.29
N ASP A 320 36.88 11.37 4.60
CA ASP A 320 36.29 10.11 4.13
C ASP A 320 35.90 9.16 5.27
N THR A 321 36.31 9.47 6.51
CA THR A 321 35.99 8.71 7.72
C THR A 321 34.79 9.25 8.49
N THR A 322 34.25 10.39 8.08
CA THR A 322 33.26 11.15 8.87
C THR A 322 31.85 10.97 8.35
N ASP A 323 30.92 10.61 9.21
CA ASP A 323 29.49 10.64 8.92
C ASP A 323 28.96 12.07 9.07
N VAL A 324 28.16 12.54 8.11
CA VAL A 324 27.69 13.93 8.05
C VAL A 324 26.17 13.99 8.02
N ASN A 325 25.57 14.74 8.94
CA ASN A 325 24.16 15.08 8.93
C ASN A 325 24.00 16.60 8.78
N LEU A 326 23.58 17.06 7.61
CA LEU A 326 23.43 18.47 7.26
C LEU A 326 21.94 18.85 7.14
N THR A 327 21.51 19.89 7.84
CA THR A 327 20.17 20.50 7.68
C THR A 327 20.30 21.94 7.20
N VAL A 328 19.62 22.28 6.11
CA VAL A 328 19.61 23.62 5.51
C VAL A 328 18.17 24.04 5.23
N ALA A 329 17.77 25.20 5.77
CA ALA A 329 16.42 25.72 5.57
C ALA A 329 16.27 26.53 4.26
N GLY A 330 15.03 26.66 3.79
CA GLY A 330 14.70 27.58 2.69
C GLY A 330 15.28 27.17 1.32
N ALA A 331 15.61 28.16 0.51
CA ALA A 331 16.04 27.98 -0.88
C ALA A 331 17.57 27.86 -1.08
N ALA A 332 18.35 27.88 0.01
CA ALA A 332 19.79 27.77 -0.04
C ALA A 332 20.25 26.36 -0.48
N THR A 333 21.36 26.29 -1.23
CA THR A 333 21.95 25.00 -1.63
C THR A 333 22.54 24.30 -0.41
N ALA A 334 22.32 22.99 -0.29
CA ALA A 334 22.93 22.14 0.73
C ALA A 334 23.95 21.20 0.09
N GLY A 335 25.23 21.37 0.42
CA GLY A 335 26.32 20.64 -0.21
C GLY A 335 27.20 19.88 0.78
N VAL A 336 27.59 18.65 0.44
CA VAL A 336 28.62 17.89 1.18
C VAL A 336 29.63 17.31 0.21
N THR A 337 30.92 17.56 0.45
CA THR A 337 32.04 16.96 -0.29
C THR A 337 32.91 16.12 0.66
N GLY A 338 33.10 14.84 0.35
CA GLY A 338 33.71 13.84 1.23
C GLY A 338 32.66 13.12 2.10
N GLY A 339 33.08 12.61 3.24
CA GLY A 339 32.22 11.89 4.17
C GLY A 339 32.05 10.40 3.82
N LYS A 340 31.48 9.65 4.77
CA LYS A 340 31.22 8.21 4.68
C LYS A 340 29.73 7.91 4.57
N ALA A 341 28.93 8.16 5.61
CA ALA A 341 27.47 8.18 5.51
C ALA A 341 26.98 9.62 5.55
N VAL A 342 26.21 10.05 4.55
CA VAL A 342 25.77 11.44 4.43
C VAL A 342 24.24 11.53 4.45
N SER A 343 23.69 12.38 5.29
CA SER A 343 22.27 12.72 5.35
C SER A 343 22.12 14.22 5.16
N VAL A 344 21.31 14.65 4.21
CA VAL A 344 21.00 16.05 3.95
C VAL A 344 19.49 16.26 4.04
N THR A 345 19.05 17.18 4.90
CA THR A 345 17.69 17.71 4.92
C THR A 345 17.71 19.14 4.40
N ALA A 346 17.08 19.38 3.25
CA ALA A 346 17.00 20.67 2.60
C ALA A 346 15.54 21.16 2.51
N GLY A 347 15.36 22.48 2.43
CA GLY A 347 14.09 23.09 2.06
C GLY A 347 13.77 22.89 0.57
N THR A 348 13.89 23.94 -0.22
CA THR A 348 13.63 23.94 -1.67
C THR A 348 14.89 24.15 -2.52
N GLY A 349 16.05 24.39 -1.89
CA GLY A 349 17.32 24.57 -2.58
C GLY A 349 17.90 23.24 -3.08
N ALA A 350 18.81 23.29 -4.05
CA ALA A 350 19.43 22.08 -4.58
C ALA A 350 20.30 21.38 -3.53
N VAL A 351 20.37 20.06 -3.61
CA VAL A 351 21.27 19.23 -2.79
C VAL A 351 22.38 18.65 -3.66
N THR A 352 23.63 18.80 -3.23
CA THR A 352 24.80 18.19 -3.89
C THR A 352 25.63 17.40 -2.89
N VAL A 353 25.81 16.10 -3.13
CA VAL A 353 26.67 15.24 -2.32
C VAL A 353 27.72 14.59 -3.24
N ALA A 354 28.99 14.75 -2.93
CA ALA A 354 30.08 14.13 -3.67
C ALA A 354 31.16 13.59 -2.74
N GLY A 355 31.80 12.46 -3.06
CA GLY A 355 32.86 11.91 -2.22
C GLY A 355 33.32 10.54 -2.70
N ASP A 356 34.47 10.08 -2.22
CA ASP A 356 35.06 8.80 -2.65
C ASP A 356 34.71 7.63 -1.71
N ALA A 357 34.47 7.93 -0.44
CA ALA A 357 34.19 6.94 0.60
C ALA A 357 32.70 6.85 0.96
N LEU A 358 31.82 7.47 0.15
CA LEU A 358 30.38 7.45 0.38
C LEU A 358 29.89 6.00 0.39
N THR A 359 29.20 5.59 1.45
CA THR A 359 28.61 4.25 1.60
C THR A 359 27.09 4.31 1.47
N SER A 360 26.48 5.34 2.06
CA SER A 360 25.06 5.63 1.96
C SER A 360 24.79 7.13 1.94
N VAL A 361 23.82 7.56 1.13
CA VAL A 361 23.36 8.95 1.11
C VAL A 361 21.84 9.03 1.27
N THR A 362 21.36 9.95 2.10
CA THR A 362 19.94 10.31 2.21
C THR A 362 19.75 11.78 1.89
N VAL A 363 18.83 12.09 0.99
CA VAL A 363 18.41 13.44 0.64
C VAL A 363 16.93 13.59 0.95
N LYS A 364 16.60 14.53 1.83
CA LYS A 364 15.23 14.89 2.21
C LYS A 364 14.91 16.31 1.76
N GLY A 365 13.89 16.48 0.92
CA GLY A 365 13.52 17.74 0.29
C GLY A 365 14.47 18.16 -0.82
N GLY A 366 14.61 19.47 -1.01
CA GLY A 366 15.50 20.07 -1.99
C GLY A 366 14.83 20.44 -3.32
N ALA A 367 15.61 20.44 -4.40
CA ALA A 367 15.15 20.77 -5.75
C ALA A 367 15.11 19.51 -6.64
N THR A 368 14.50 19.59 -7.82
CA THR A 368 14.48 18.48 -8.80
C THR A 368 15.87 18.15 -9.37
N THR A 369 16.87 19.03 -9.16
CA THR A 369 18.25 18.87 -9.61
C THR A 369 19.18 18.33 -8.52
N ASN A 370 18.65 17.68 -7.48
CA ASN A 370 19.45 17.02 -6.46
C ASN A 370 20.43 16.01 -7.09
N ALA A 371 21.66 15.96 -6.60
CA ALA A 371 22.72 15.13 -7.17
C ALA A 371 23.58 14.46 -6.10
N VAL A 372 23.80 13.15 -6.26
CA VAL A 372 24.69 12.33 -5.45
C VAL A 372 25.71 11.67 -6.37
N THR A 373 26.99 11.93 -6.14
CA THR A 373 28.08 11.44 -7.01
C THR A 373 29.17 10.78 -6.18
N ASN A 374 29.28 9.46 -6.27
CA ASN A 374 30.43 8.75 -5.73
C ASN A 374 31.58 8.83 -6.73
N THR A 375 32.71 9.41 -6.34
CA THR A 375 33.86 9.64 -7.23
C THR A 375 35.03 8.72 -6.91
N VAL A 376 36.03 8.71 -7.79
CA VAL A 376 37.39 8.24 -7.50
C VAL A 376 38.34 9.42 -7.68
N SER A 377 38.98 9.85 -6.59
CA SER A 377 39.89 11.00 -6.55
C SER A 377 40.82 11.05 -7.77
N GLY A 378 40.82 12.20 -8.44
CA GLY A 378 41.76 12.51 -9.53
C GLY A 378 41.48 11.84 -10.87
N THR A 379 40.43 11.01 -10.99
CA THR A 379 40.16 10.25 -12.23
C THR A 379 38.85 10.64 -12.94
N GLY A 380 37.94 11.33 -12.25
CA GLY A 380 36.59 11.62 -12.76
C GLY A 380 35.70 10.39 -12.96
N SER A 381 36.16 9.20 -12.54
CA SER A 381 35.41 7.95 -12.59
C SER A 381 34.49 7.79 -11.37
N THR A 382 33.51 6.89 -11.47
CA THR A 382 32.59 6.58 -10.37
C THR A 382 33.22 5.63 -9.34
N GLY A 383 33.00 5.92 -8.06
CA GLY A 383 33.53 5.14 -6.93
C GLY A 383 32.73 3.86 -6.64
N THR A 384 33.35 2.90 -5.95
CA THR A 384 32.79 1.55 -5.65
C THR A 384 32.19 1.39 -4.25
N THR A 385 32.19 2.44 -3.44
CA THR A 385 31.79 2.42 -2.02
C THR A 385 30.30 2.65 -1.81
N LEU A 386 29.65 3.45 -2.66
CA LEU A 386 28.26 3.86 -2.50
C LEU A 386 27.31 2.73 -2.90
N THR A 387 26.58 2.19 -1.92
CA THR A 387 25.65 1.08 -2.13
C THR A 387 24.19 1.51 -2.05
N THR A 388 23.87 2.59 -1.32
CA THR A 388 22.50 2.99 -1.02
C THR A 388 22.29 4.49 -1.17
N VAL A 389 21.24 4.88 -1.90
CA VAL A 389 20.76 6.28 -1.95
C VAL A 389 19.28 6.34 -1.61
N THR A 390 18.89 7.32 -0.81
CA THR A 390 17.48 7.62 -0.50
C THR A 390 17.13 9.02 -0.96
N PHE A 391 16.04 9.15 -1.72
CA PHE A 391 15.39 10.41 -2.07
C PHE A 391 14.03 10.47 -1.38
N ASP A 392 13.83 11.44 -0.50
CA ASP A 392 12.60 11.65 0.28
C ASP A 392 12.02 13.05 0.01
N GLY A 393 10.85 13.11 -0.61
CA GLY A 393 10.15 14.36 -0.90
C GLY A 393 10.47 15.00 -2.26
N GLN A 394 11.62 14.70 -2.88
CA GLN A 394 11.98 15.19 -4.22
C GLN A 394 12.85 14.21 -5.01
N VAL A 395 12.77 14.29 -6.34
CA VAL A 395 13.59 13.50 -7.27
C VAL A 395 15.06 13.95 -7.28
N GLY A 396 15.93 13.15 -7.88
CA GLY A 396 17.35 13.48 -8.03
C GLY A 396 18.13 12.48 -8.87
N SER A 397 19.43 12.69 -8.95
CA SER A 397 20.38 11.82 -9.66
C SER A 397 21.38 11.18 -8.70
N ALA A 398 21.71 9.91 -8.95
CA ALA A 398 22.68 9.15 -8.17
C ALA A 398 23.67 8.45 -9.09
N SER A 399 24.97 8.61 -8.84
CA SER A 399 26.04 8.05 -9.65
C SER A 399 27.06 7.28 -8.81
N GLY A 400 27.41 6.06 -9.21
CA GLY A 400 28.35 5.18 -8.54
C GLY A 400 28.71 3.92 -9.34
N ASN A 401 29.57 3.07 -8.80
CA ASN A 401 29.98 1.78 -9.39
C ASN A 401 29.59 0.57 -8.52
N ALA A 402 28.81 0.78 -7.45
CA ALA A 402 28.33 -0.27 -6.56
C ALA A 402 26.90 -0.03 -6.03
N LEU A 403 26.16 0.89 -6.67
CA LEU A 403 24.84 1.32 -6.22
C LEU A 403 23.82 0.18 -6.43
N THR A 404 23.41 -0.46 -5.34
CA THR A 404 22.49 -1.60 -5.37
C THR A 404 21.10 -1.23 -4.87
N ASN A 405 20.97 -0.20 -4.02
CA ASN A 405 19.70 0.18 -3.43
C ASN A 405 19.38 1.65 -3.69
N VAL A 406 18.20 1.92 -4.22
CA VAL A 406 17.62 3.26 -4.34
C VAL A 406 16.26 3.25 -3.64
N ASN A 407 16.12 4.10 -2.63
CA ASN A 407 14.88 4.24 -1.88
C ASN A 407 14.21 5.56 -2.29
N LEU A 408 12.96 5.50 -2.73
CA LEU A 408 12.16 6.66 -3.11
C LEU A 408 10.99 6.80 -2.15
N LYS A 409 10.86 7.98 -1.54
CA LYS A 409 9.81 8.25 -0.54
C LYS A 409 9.13 9.57 -0.82
N ASN A 410 7.82 9.63 -0.60
CA ASN A 410 7.04 10.87 -0.61
C ASN A 410 7.22 11.74 -1.87
N LEU A 411 7.40 11.11 -3.04
CA LEU A 411 7.58 11.83 -4.30
C LEU A 411 6.21 12.16 -4.90
N THR A 412 5.66 13.31 -4.50
CA THR A 412 4.28 13.71 -4.86
C THR A 412 4.18 14.55 -6.12
N ALA A 413 5.31 14.88 -6.75
CA ALA A 413 5.39 15.56 -8.03
C ALA A 413 6.03 14.64 -9.07
N GLY A 414 5.56 14.70 -10.31
CA GLY A 414 6.19 13.97 -11.40
C GLY A 414 7.61 14.46 -11.67
N GLY A 415 8.48 13.57 -12.14
CA GLY A 415 9.88 13.87 -12.37
C GLY A 415 10.71 12.64 -12.70
N ASN A 416 12.02 12.84 -12.90
CA ASN A 416 12.93 11.77 -13.25
C ASN A 416 13.95 11.53 -12.13
N VAL A 417 14.09 10.28 -11.72
CA VAL A 417 15.20 9.80 -10.88
C VAL A 417 16.21 9.13 -11.79
N VAL A 418 17.43 9.68 -11.87
CA VAL A 418 18.48 9.15 -12.75
C VAL A 418 19.47 8.33 -11.92
N VAL A 419 19.64 7.06 -12.28
CA VAL A 419 20.56 6.14 -11.62
C VAL A 419 21.67 5.78 -12.59
N THR A 420 22.88 6.27 -12.37
CA THR A 420 24.07 5.92 -13.16
C THR A 420 24.89 4.89 -12.38
N ASN A 421 24.80 3.62 -12.77
CA ASN A 421 25.65 2.57 -12.22
C ASN A 421 26.66 2.05 -13.25
N ALA A 422 27.95 2.31 -13.02
CA ALA A 422 29.02 1.91 -13.93
C ALA A 422 29.42 0.42 -13.82
N SER A 423 28.84 -0.32 -12.87
CA SER A 423 29.15 -1.76 -12.68
C SER A 423 28.59 -2.57 -13.84
N THR A 424 29.24 -3.65 -14.26
CA THR A 424 28.95 -4.33 -15.54
C THR A 424 27.69 -5.21 -15.58
N ALA A 425 26.99 -5.45 -14.46
CA ALA A 425 25.65 -6.06 -14.42
C ALA A 425 25.02 -6.09 -13.00
N PRO A 426 24.75 -4.95 -12.34
CA PRO A 426 24.14 -4.95 -11.01
C PRO A 426 22.62 -5.12 -11.07
N THR A 427 22.09 -5.85 -10.09
CA THR A 427 20.69 -5.76 -9.70
C THR A 427 20.44 -4.40 -9.03
N LEU A 428 19.42 -3.67 -9.48
CA LEU A 428 18.92 -2.47 -8.81
C LEU A 428 17.73 -2.83 -7.93
N ASN A 429 17.86 -2.68 -6.62
CA ASN A 429 16.75 -2.76 -5.68
C ASN A 429 16.14 -1.36 -5.52
N LEU A 430 14.88 -1.22 -5.91
CA LEU A 430 14.09 0.00 -5.85
C LEU A 430 13.02 -0.14 -4.77
N ALA A 431 13.18 0.55 -3.65
CA ALA A 431 12.18 0.57 -2.58
C ALA A 431 11.31 1.83 -2.71
N LEU A 432 9.99 1.67 -2.75
CA LEU A 432 9.01 2.73 -2.97
C LEU A 432 8.08 2.90 -1.76
N ASP A 433 7.89 4.14 -1.33
CA ASP A 433 6.97 4.50 -0.26
C ASP A 433 6.27 5.82 -0.57
N ALA A 434 5.00 5.74 -1.01
CA ALA A 434 4.17 6.89 -1.40
C ALA A 434 4.79 7.71 -2.54
N VAL A 435 5.02 7.06 -3.68
CA VAL A 435 5.68 7.63 -4.86
C VAL A 435 4.70 7.76 -6.03
N GLY A 436 4.69 8.89 -6.74
CA GLY A 436 3.92 9.03 -7.98
C GLY A 436 2.42 9.32 -7.79
N TYR A 437 2.05 9.86 -6.63
CA TYR A 437 0.70 10.38 -6.37
C TYR A 437 0.77 11.78 -5.77
N ASP A 438 0.00 12.71 -6.32
CA ASP A 438 -0.11 14.05 -5.78
C ASP A 438 -0.94 14.07 -4.48
N ALA A 439 -1.04 15.25 -3.85
CA ALA A 439 -1.80 15.42 -2.61
C ALA A 439 -3.32 15.15 -2.75
N SER A 440 -3.86 15.11 -3.97
CA SER A 440 -5.26 14.73 -4.25
C SER A 440 -5.45 13.23 -4.42
N GLY A 441 -4.36 12.46 -4.47
CA GLY A 441 -4.36 11.03 -4.79
C GLY A 441 -4.39 10.74 -6.29
N SER A 442 -4.16 11.76 -7.14
CA SER A 442 -4.07 11.60 -8.59
C SER A 442 -2.68 11.10 -8.98
N ALA A 443 -2.62 10.17 -9.94
CA ALA A 443 -1.36 9.61 -10.41
C ALA A 443 -0.52 10.68 -11.13
N VAL A 444 0.76 10.76 -10.79
CA VAL A 444 1.79 11.55 -11.48
C VAL A 444 2.96 10.63 -11.81
N THR A 445 3.57 10.78 -12.97
CA THR A 445 4.64 9.86 -13.40
C THR A 445 5.96 10.23 -12.74
N VAL A 446 6.52 9.30 -11.96
CA VAL A 446 7.92 9.31 -11.55
C VAL A 446 8.66 8.26 -12.37
N THR A 447 9.59 8.69 -13.20
CA THR A 447 10.39 7.81 -14.04
C THR A 447 11.71 7.48 -13.33
N VAL A 448 12.14 6.21 -13.35
CA VAL A 448 13.47 5.78 -12.91
C VAL A 448 14.28 5.40 -14.14
N THR A 449 15.31 6.19 -14.44
CA THR A 449 16.12 6.06 -15.66
C THR A 449 17.51 5.49 -15.35
N ASP A 450 17.97 4.49 -16.12
CA ASP A 450 19.41 4.15 -16.17
C ASP A 450 20.16 5.27 -16.91
N GLY A 451 20.95 6.04 -16.17
CA GLY A 451 21.75 7.14 -16.71
C GLY A 451 23.10 6.68 -17.28
N SER A 452 23.41 5.38 -17.28
CA SER A 452 24.64 4.84 -17.86
C SER A 452 24.57 4.85 -19.38
N THR A 453 25.68 5.17 -20.06
CA THR A 453 25.77 5.01 -21.52
C THR A 453 26.02 3.57 -21.98
N THR A 454 26.21 2.67 -21.02
CA THR A 454 26.53 1.25 -21.25
C THR A 454 25.37 0.31 -20.88
N ASP A 455 24.25 0.86 -20.39
CA ASP A 455 23.03 0.17 -19.98
C ASP A 455 23.33 -1.10 -19.17
N ASN A 456 23.70 -0.87 -17.91
CA ASN A 456 24.27 -1.92 -17.08
C ASN A 456 23.25 -2.63 -16.20
N ILE A 457 22.12 -1.99 -15.90
CA ILE A 457 21.11 -2.58 -15.00
C ILE A 457 20.41 -3.72 -15.73
N LYS A 458 20.67 -4.97 -15.33
CA LYS A 458 20.08 -6.18 -15.95
C LYS A 458 18.83 -6.69 -15.24
N THR A 459 18.70 -6.39 -13.94
CA THR A 459 17.57 -6.79 -13.10
C THR A 459 17.13 -5.62 -12.24
N VAL A 460 15.83 -5.36 -12.17
CA VAL A 460 15.24 -4.38 -11.27
C VAL A 460 14.32 -5.11 -10.28
N ASN A 461 14.58 -4.99 -8.99
CA ASN A 461 13.71 -5.51 -7.94
C ASN A 461 12.94 -4.35 -7.31
N VAL A 462 11.62 -4.32 -7.48
CA VAL A 462 10.76 -3.27 -6.93
C VAL A 462 10.12 -3.76 -5.64
N THR A 463 10.16 -2.98 -4.56
CA THR A 463 9.43 -3.28 -3.33
C THR A 463 8.58 -2.09 -2.92
N THR A 464 7.28 -2.30 -2.73
CA THR A 464 6.33 -1.22 -2.39
C THR A 464 5.79 -1.37 -0.97
N ALA A 465 6.06 -0.37 -0.13
CA ALA A 465 5.47 -0.28 1.21
C ALA A 465 4.08 0.38 1.19
N SER A 466 3.92 1.39 0.33
CA SER A 466 2.71 2.19 0.17
C SER A 466 2.33 2.31 -1.31
N LYS A 467 1.10 2.75 -1.58
CA LYS A 467 0.59 2.93 -2.96
C LYS A 467 1.58 3.77 -3.79
N SER A 468 2.05 3.22 -4.91
CA SER A 468 3.08 3.84 -5.74
C SER A 468 2.78 3.72 -7.24
N ASN A 469 3.19 4.73 -8.01
CA ASN A 469 3.07 4.80 -9.47
C ASN A 469 4.41 5.20 -10.09
N VAL A 470 5.06 4.28 -10.80
CA VAL A 470 6.42 4.46 -11.32
C VAL A 470 6.53 3.97 -12.75
N GLU A 471 7.34 4.66 -13.55
CA GLU A 471 7.79 4.21 -14.88
C GLU A 471 9.27 3.79 -14.80
N LEU A 472 9.63 2.67 -15.42
CA LEU A 472 11.02 2.23 -15.54
C LEU A 472 11.55 2.55 -16.93
N ASN A 473 12.72 3.17 -17.02
CA ASN A 473 13.47 3.35 -18.26
C ASN A 473 14.88 2.78 -18.07
N THR A 474 14.98 1.46 -18.18
CA THR A 474 16.19 0.66 -17.94
C THR A 474 16.37 -0.28 -19.13
N THR A 475 16.79 0.26 -20.26
CA THR A 475 16.81 -0.41 -21.59
C THR A 475 17.47 -1.78 -21.62
N ALA A 476 18.48 -2.00 -20.77
CA ALA A 476 19.20 -3.27 -20.65
C ALA A 476 18.57 -4.28 -19.67
N ALA A 477 17.51 -3.91 -18.96
CA ALA A 477 16.85 -4.81 -18.03
C ALA A 477 16.26 -6.00 -18.80
N THR A 478 16.53 -7.20 -18.29
CA THR A 478 16.02 -8.46 -18.84
C THR A 478 14.98 -9.10 -17.92
N ALA A 479 14.98 -8.71 -16.65
CA ALA A 479 14.05 -9.18 -15.65
C ALA A 479 13.65 -8.06 -14.68
N VAL A 480 12.38 -8.05 -14.29
CA VAL A 480 11.85 -7.19 -13.23
C VAL A 480 11.15 -8.06 -12.19
N THR A 481 11.37 -7.80 -10.91
CA THR A 481 10.60 -8.43 -9.83
C THR A 481 9.83 -7.38 -9.03
N ALA A 482 8.71 -7.77 -8.43
CA ALA A 482 7.91 -6.91 -7.57
C ALA A 482 7.50 -7.63 -6.27
N ALA A 483 7.52 -6.91 -5.15
CA ALA A 483 7.11 -7.40 -3.85
C ALA A 483 6.50 -6.28 -2.99
N GLY A 484 5.87 -6.65 -1.88
CA GLY A 484 5.36 -5.71 -0.88
C GLY A 484 3.84 -5.60 -0.83
N ALA A 485 3.34 -4.83 0.13
CA ALA A 485 1.92 -4.69 0.44
C ALA A 485 1.27 -3.45 -0.19
N GLY A 486 2.06 -2.49 -0.66
CA GLY A 486 1.56 -1.30 -1.34
C GLY A 486 1.11 -1.62 -2.75
N ALA A 487 -0.08 -1.17 -3.15
CA ALA A 487 -0.53 -1.27 -4.54
C ALA A 487 0.45 -0.53 -5.48
N LEU A 488 0.86 -1.18 -6.56
CA LEU A 488 1.87 -0.69 -7.49
C LEU A 488 1.28 -0.57 -8.89
N ALA A 489 1.20 0.66 -9.40
CA ALA A 489 1.11 0.91 -10.84
C ALA A 489 2.54 1.01 -11.40
N LEU A 490 2.91 0.08 -12.28
CA LEU A 490 4.24 0.01 -12.86
C LEU A 490 4.14 0.06 -14.38
N ASP A 491 4.65 1.14 -14.96
CA ASP A 491 4.88 1.24 -16.39
C ASP A 491 6.26 0.66 -16.72
N LEU A 492 6.29 -0.42 -17.50
CA LEU A 492 7.54 -1.06 -17.92
C LEU A 492 8.13 -0.44 -19.19
N ASP A 493 7.52 0.60 -19.78
CA ASP A 493 8.00 1.29 -20.97
C ASP A 493 8.54 0.33 -22.04
N GLY A 494 7.72 -0.64 -22.44
CA GLY A 494 8.11 -1.72 -23.35
C GLY A 494 8.52 -1.25 -24.74
N THR A 495 8.36 0.05 -25.05
CA THR A 495 8.94 0.69 -26.25
C THR A 495 10.46 0.84 -26.11
N ASN A 496 10.95 1.21 -24.93
CA ASN A 496 12.38 1.35 -24.65
C ASN A 496 12.97 0.09 -24.01
N ASN A 497 12.27 -0.54 -23.06
CA ASN A 497 12.71 -1.74 -22.33
C ASN A 497 12.40 -3.04 -23.08
N THR A 498 12.80 -3.10 -24.35
CA THR A 498 12.47 -4.22 -25.27
C THR A 498 13.08 -5.57 -24.88
N ALA A 499 14.06 -5.59 -23.97
CA ALA A 499 14.79 -6.78 -23.55
C ALA A 499 14.18 -7.51 -22.34
N ILE A 500 13.18 -6.93 -21.67
CA ILE A 500 12.52 -7.57 -20.52
C ILE A 500 11.82 -8.85 -21.01
N ALA A 501 12.32 -9.99 -20.54
CA ALA A 501 11.81 -11.31 -20.88
C ALA A 501 10.88 -11.87 -19.78
N SER A 502 11.06 -11.41 -18.54
CA SER A 502 10.30 -11.88 -17.39
C SER A 502 9.94 -10.77 -16.40
N PHE A 503 8.69 -10.79 -15.96
CA PHE A 503 8.22 -10.08 -14.76
C PHE A 503 7.82 -11.11 -13.70
N ASP A 504 8.31 -10.97 -12.46
CA ASP A 504 7.95 -11.83 -11.33
C ASP A 504 7.51 -11.00 -10.11
N GLY A 505 6.20 -10.84 -9.97
CA GLY A 505 5.52 -10.20 -8.86
C GLY A 505 4.96 -11.17 -7.81
N SER A 506 5.37 -12.45 -7.80
CA SER A 506 4.77 -13.47 -6.94
C SER A 506 4.90 -13.23 -5.43
N ALA A 507 5.79 -12.32 -5.02
CA ALA A 507 5.93 -11.88 -3.63
C ALA A 507 5.13 -10.60 -3.30
N ALA A 508 4.38 -10.05 -4.26
CA ALA A 508 3.50 -8.92 -4.04
C ALA A 508 2.21 -9.38 -3.37
N THR A 509 1.74 -8.58 -2.41
CA THR A 509 0.46 -8.78 -1.72
C THR A 509 -0.51 -7.62 -1.95
N GLY A 510 0.00 -6.47 -2.39
CA GLY A 510 -0.83 -5.38 -2.94
C GLY A 510 -1.00 -5.52 -4.45
N ASN A 511 -2.07 -4.93 -4.98
CA ASN A 511 -2.42 -4.97 -6.40
C ASN A 511 -1.27 -4.50 -7.30
N LEU A 512 -1.02 -5.22 -8.38
CA LEU A 512 -0.09 -4.88 -9.45
C LEU A 512 -0.88 -4.46 -10.69
N THR A 513 -0.68 -3.22 -11.14
CA THR A 513 -1.17 -2.76 -12.44
C THR A 513 0.02 -2.53 -13.36
N LEU A 514 0.22 -3.42 -14.32
CA LEU A 514 1.36 -3.38 -15.23
C LEU A 514 0.96 -2.82 -16.60
N SER A 515 1.66 -1.76 -17.02
CA SER A 515 1.45 -1.11 -18.31
C SER A 515 2.66 -1.28 -19.23
N ASN A 516 2.38 -1.24 -20.53
CA ASN A 516 3.41 -1.27 -21.60
C ASN A 516 4.42 -2.41 -21.45
N LEU A 517 3.99 -3.65 -21.20
CA LEU A 517 4.91 -4.79 -21.23
C LEU A 517 5.58 -4.91 -22.61
N ALA A 518 6.86 -5.25 -22.67
CA ALA A 518 7.54 -5.50 -23.93
C ALA A 518 7.02 -6.79 -24.60
N VAL A 519 7.04 -6.85 -25.94
CA VAL A 519 6.70 -8.06 -26.73
C VAL A 519 7.57 -9.27 -26.36
N ALA A 520 8.81 -9.03 -25.90
CA ALA A 520 9.72 -10.08 -25.45
C ALA A 520 9.32 -10.70 -24.10
N THR A 521 8.40 -10.09 -23.34
CA THR A 521 7.99 -10.54 -22.00
C THR A 521 7.20 -11.84 -22.09
N ALA A 522 7.91 -12.96 -22.09
CA ALA A 522 7.35 -14.29 -22.22
C ALA A 522 6.90 -14.88 -20.88
N THR A 523 7.34 -14.32 -19.75
CA THR A 523 6.92 -14.79 -18.41
C THR A 523 6.37 -13.62 -17.61
N VAL A 524 5.16 -13.78 -17.08
CA VAL A 524 4.55 -12.83 -16.14
C VAL A 524 4.00 -13.61 -14.97
N LYS A 525 4.49 -13.32 -13.77
CA LYS A 525 3.87 -13.79 -12.53
C LYS A 525 3.41 -12.59 -11.73
N THR A 526 2.23 -12.66 -11.14
CA THR A 526 1.75 -11.64 -10.21
C THR A 526 1.41 -12.27 -8.86
N GLY A 527 0.85 -11.50 -7.94
CA GLY A 527 0.89 -11.74 -6.51
C GLY A 527 -0.43 -12.24 -5.94
N SER A 528 -0.74 -11.85 -4.70
CA SER A 528 -2.04 -12.10 -4.07
C SER A 528 -3.01 -10.90 -4.14
N GLY A 529 -2.67 -9.89 -4.95
CA GLY A 529 -3.46 -8.67 -5.13
C GLY A 529 -4.43 -8.81 -6.31
N ASN A 530 -5.35 -7.87 -6.48
CA ASN A 530 -6.14 -7.85 -7.71
C ASN A 530 -5.28 -7.24 -8.84
N ASP A 531 -4.70 -8.10 -9.65
CA ASP A 531 -3.64 -7.72 -10.59
C ASP A 531 -4.20 -7.50 -12.00
N ALA A 532 -3.61 -6.58 -12.75
CA ALA A 532 -4.06 -6.23 -14.09
C ALA A 532 -2.90 -5.97 -15.05
N PHE A 533 -2.89 -6.65 -16.19
CA PHE A 533 -1.86 -6.48 -17.22
C PHE A 533 -2.29 -6.95 -18.61
N THR A 534 -1.53 -6.52 -19.62
CA THR A 534 -1.72 -6.93 -21.02
C THR A 534 -0.54 -7.75 -21.52
N VAL A 535 -0.83 -8.94 -22.04
CA VAL A 535 0.15 -9.82 -22.69
C VAL A 535 0.32 -9.43 -24.15
N LEU A 536 1.56 -9.13 -24.53
CA LEU A 536 1.98 -8.78 -25.90
C LEU A 536 2.90 -9.84 -26.52
N ALA A 537 3.24 -10.89 -25.77
CA ALA A 537 4.11 -11.96 -26.23
C ALA A 537 3.56 -12.66 -27.48
N THR A 538 4.43 -12.85 -28.47
CA THR A 538 4.13 -13.64 -29.69
C THR A 538 4.82 -15.00 -29.68
N ALA A 539 5.80 -15.18 -28.79
CA ALA A 539 6.40 -16.47 -28.46
C ALA A 539 5.54 -17.22 -27.43
N LYS A 540 6.01 -18.39 -26.97
CA LYS A 540 5.36 -19.12 -25.87
C LYS A 540 5.35 -18.25 -24.63
N ALA A 541 4.16 -17.95 -24.11
CA ALA A 541 4.02 -17.20 -22.87
C ALA A 541 3.73 -18.14 -21.68
N THR A 542 4.20 -17.77 -20.50
CA THR A 542 3.85 -18.41 -19.22
C THR A 542 3.34 -17.32 -18.30
N VAL A 543 2.06 -17.39 -17.97
CA VAL A 543 1.38 -16.44 -17.08
C VAL A 543 0.86 -17.18 -15.86
N ASP A 544 1.09 -16.59 -14.69
CA ASP A 544 0.57 -17.02 -13.39
C ASP A 544 0.07 -15.77 -12.64
N ALA A 545 -1.23 -15.50 -12.68
CA ALA A 545 -1.74 -14.24 -12.11
C ALA A 545 -1.84 -14.28 -10.57
N GLY A 546 -1.93 -15.47 -9.99
CA GLY A 546 -1.70 -15.69 -8.57
C GLY A 546 -3.01 -15.81 -7.81
N ALA A 547 -3.23 -14.97 -6.80
CA ALA A 547 -4.50 -14.93 -6.09
C ALA A 547 -5.04 -13.50 -6.11
N GLY A 548 -6.35 -13.33 -5.96
CA GLY A 548 -7.01 -12.04 -6.16
C GLY A 548 -7.93 -12.11 -7.38
N ASN A 549 -8.67 -11.04 -7.64
CA ASN A 549 -9.50 -10.98 -8.84
C ASN A 549 -8.67 -10.35 -9.97
N ASP A 550 -8.03 -11.19 -10.77
CA ASP A 550 -7.05 -10.76 -11.76
C ASP A 550 -7.70 -10.45 -13.12
N THR A 551 -7.14 -9.49 -13.84
CA THR A 551 -7.56 -9.13 -15.20
C THR A 551 -6.39 -9.24 -16.17
N VAL A 552 -6.42 -10.28 -17.00
CA VAL A 552 -5.41 -10.53 -18.03
C VAL A 552 -6.00 -10.21 -19.41
N THR A 553 -5.37 -9.29 -20.15
CA THR A 553 -5.77 -8.99 -21.53
C THR A 553 -4.76 -9.57 -22.52
N LEU A 554 -5.19 -10.38 -23.49
CA LEU A 554 -4.32 -10.83 -24.58
C LEU A 554 -4.44 -9.87 -25.76
N ASN A 555 -3.36 -9.17 -26.12
CA ASN A 555 -3.37 -8.24 -27.25
C ASN A 555 -2.62 -8.77 -28.49
N SER A 556 -2.03 -9.96 -28.39
CA SER A 556 -1.33 -10.68 -29.45
C SER A 556 -1.84 -12.13 -29.57
N ALA A 557 -1.50 -12.80 -30.68
CA ALA A 557 -1.75 -14.22 -30.84
C ALA A 557 -0.82 -15.04 -29.93
N LEU A 558 -1.41 -15.79 -29.00
CA LEU A 558 -0.70 -16.66 -28.07
C LEU A 558 -0.23 -17.93 -28.80
N ALA A 559 1.07 -18.19 -28.78
CA ALA A 559 1.67 -19.34 -29.48
C ALA A 559 1.27 -20.69 -28.84
N ALA A 560 1.27 -21.76 -29.65
CA ALA A 560 1.04 -23.11 -29.15
C ALA A 560 2.09 -23.51 -28.11
N GLY A 561 1.66 -24.08 -26.99
CA GLY A 561 2.54 -24.41 -25.86
C GLY A 561 2.62 -23.33 -24.78
N SER A 562 1.81 -22.28 -24.87
CA SER A 562 1.73 -21.25 -23.83
C SER A 562 0.85 -21.70 -22.65
N THR A 563 1.10 -21.17 -21.47
CA THR A 563 0.28 -21.43 -20.28
C THR A 563 -0.22 -20.10 -19.73
N ILE A 564 -1.54 -19.99 -19.52
CA ILE A 564 -2.17 -18.92 -18.75
C ILE A 564 -2.86 -19.59 -17.57
N ASN A 565 -2.40 -19.31 -16.36
CA ASN A 565 -3.04 -19.66 -15.10
C ASN A 565 -3.49 -18.36 -14.45
N LEU A 566 -4.79 -18.18 -14.22
CA LEU A 566 -5.27 -16.99 -13.53
C LEU A 566 -5.15 -17.18 -12.02
N GLY A 567 -5.55 -18.34 -11.50
CA GLY A 567 -5.18 -18.77 -10.16
C GLY A 567 -6.37 -18.76 -9.23
N ALA A 568 -6.32 -18.08 -8.09
CA ALA A 568 -7.40 -18.11 -7.11
C ALA A 568 -8.12 -16.75 -7.01
N GLY A 569 -9.42 -16.70 -7.27
CA GLY A 569 -10.23 -15.50 -7.20
C GLY A 569 -11.26 -15.48 -8.32
N ASN A 570 -11.90 -14.33 -8.56
CA ASN A 570 -12.82 -14.20 -9.67
C ASN A 570 -12.09 -13.51 -10.83
N ASP A 571 -11.42 -14.31 -11.65
CA ASP A 571 -10.50 -13.81 -12.65
C ASP A 571 -11.18 -13.53 -13.99
N THR A 572 -10.52 -12.70 -14.80
CA THR A 572 -11.03 -12.30 -16.12
C THR A 572 -9.95 -12.36 -17.17
N LEU A 573 -10.16 -13.19 -18.20
CA LEU A 573 -9.33 -13.27 -19.40
C LEU A 573 -10.02 -12.59 -20.58
N LEU A 574 -9.51 -11.41 -20.95
CA LEU A 574 -10.08 -10.55 -22.00
C LEU A 574 -9.28 -10.57 -23.30
N LYS A 575 -10.00 -10.31 -24.40
CA LYS A 575 -9.40 -10.12 -25.73
C LYS A 575 -9.13 -8.65 -25.99
N GLY A 576 -7.87 -8.34 -26.29
CA GLY A 576 -7.44 -7.06 -26.87
C GLY A 576 -7.69 -6.99 -28.38
N SER A 577 -7.10 -5.99 -29.03
CA SER A 577 -7.30 -5.69 -30.47
C SER A 577 -6.99 -6.89 -31.38
N SER A 578 -5.93 -7.66 -31.08
CA SER A 578 -5.46 -8.78 -31.92
C SER A 578 -5.26 -10.09 -31.15
N GLY A 579 -5.81 -10.20 -29.95
CA GLY A 579 -5.70 -11.41 -29.11
C GLY A 579 -6.30 -12.66 -29.77
N SER A 580 -5.60 -13.79 -29.68
CA SER A 580 -6.12 -15.12 -30.04
C SER A 580 -5.34 -16.22 -29.33
N VAL A 581 -5.89 -17.44 -29.25
CA VAL A 581 -5.25 -18.60 -28.62
C VAL A 581 -5.02 -19.71 -29.65
N ALA A 582 -3.75 -20.02 -29.94
CA ALA A 582 -3.42 -21.12 -30.85
C ALA A 582 -3.84 -22.48 -30.27
N ALA A 583 -4.30 -23.38 -31.15
CA ALA A 583 -4.57 -24.76 -30.81
C ALA A 583 -3.27 -25.52 -30.48
N SER A 584 -3.38 -26.50 -29.58
CA SER A 584 -2.28 -27.36 -29.18
C SER A 584 -1.80 -28.18 -30.36
N THR A 585 -0.50 -28.46 -30.39
CA THR A 585 0.11 -29.40 -31.32
C THR A 585 0.53 -30.67 -30.57
N THR A 586 1.00 -31.68 -31.30
CA THR A 586 1.52 -32.91 -30.71
C THR A 586 2.74 -32.71 -29.81
N THR A 587 3.44 -31.57 -29.94
CA THR A 587 4.67 -31.26 -29.21
C THR A 587 4.58 -29.98 -28.37
N ALA A 588 3.45 -29.29 -28.39
CA ALA A 588 3.23 -28.05 -27.65
C ALA A 588 1.77 -27.95 -27.17
N THR A 589 1.58 -28.17 -25.87
CA THR A 589 0.26 -28.10 -25.22
C THR A 589 0.03 -26.70 -24.68
N THR A 590 -0.98 -26.01 -25.21
CA THR A 590 -1.46 -24.74 -24.64
C THR A 590 -2.46 -25.05 -23.53
N VAL A 591 -2.35 -24.36 -22.39
CA VAL A 591 -3.26 -24.49 -21.26
C VAL A 591 -3.77 -23.11 -20.88
N ILE A 592 -5.09 -22.95 -20.81
CA ILE A 592 -5.75 -21.75 -20.31
C ILE A 592 -6.63 -22.18 -19.15
N ASP A 593 -6.25 -21.78 -17.94
CA ASP A 593 -6.84 -22.22 -16.67
C ASP A 593 -7.38 -21.00 -15.93
N GLY A 594 -8.69 -20.98 -15.63
CA GLY A 594 -9.28 -19.99 -14.72
C GLY A 594 -8.74 -20.20 -13.31
N GLY A 595 -8.91 -21.42 -12.80
CA GLY A 595 -8.36 -21.83 -11.51
C GLY A 595 -9.47 -21.98 -10.48
N ASP A 596 -9.26 -21.47 -9.26
CA ASP A 596 -10.23 -21.54 -8.17
C ASP A 596 -11.04 -20.25 -8.10
N GLY A 597 -12.36 -20.32 -8.33
CA GLY A 597 -13.26 -19.21 -8.08
C GLY A 597 -14.36 -19.11 -9.12
N THR A 598 -14.69 -17.90 -9.56
CA THR A 598 -15.70 -17.67 -10.61
C THR A 598 -15.08 -16.90 -11.75
N ASP A 599 -14.53 -17.63 -12.71
CA ASP A 599 -13.66 -17.07 -13.72
C ASP A 599 -14.39 -16.79 -15.03
N THR A 600 -14.01 -15.68 -15.67
CA THR A 600 -14.62 -15.20 -16.90
C THR A 600 -13.64 -15.29 -18.08
N VAL A 601 -14.07 -15.87 -19.19
CA VAL A 601 -13.31 -15.92 -20.44
C VAL A 601 -14.04 -15.25 -21.59
N ALA A 602 -13.31 -14.51 -22.43
CA ALA A 602 -13.83 -13.98 -23.69
C ALA A 602 -14.20 -15.08 -24.71
N ALA A 603 -15.43 -15.05 -25.20
CA ALA A 603 -15.93 -16.01 -26.19
C ALA A 603 -15.17 -15.97 -27.51
N ASN A 604 -14.60 -14.82 -27.91
CA ASN A 604 -13.79 -14.71 -29.12
C ASN A 604 -12.54 -15.59 -29.13
N PHE A 605 -12.06 -16.06 -27.98
CA PHE A 605 -10.92 -16.98 -27.95
C PHE A 605 -11.29 -18.41 -28.34
N ILE A 606 -12.57 -18.77 -28.25
CA ILE A 606 -13.02 -20.15 -28.31
C ILE A 606 -13.40 -20.54 -29.73
N THR A 607 -12.82 -21.63 -30.20
CA THR A 607 -13.09 -22.27 -31.48
C THR A 607 -13.19 -23.79 -31.27
N VAL A 608 -13.77 -24.50 -32.23
CA VAL A 608 -13.83 -25.98 -32.18
C VAL A 608 -12.44 -26.62 -32.07
N GLY A 609 -11.41 -25.99 -32.65
CA GLY A 609 -10.04 -26.52 -32.64
C GLY A 609 -9.28 -26.32 -31.32
N ASN A 610 -9.74 -25.42 -30.45
CA ASN A 610 -8.97 -25.01 -29.27
C ASN A 610 -9.77 -25.05 -27.94
N ALA A 611 -11.08 -25.33 -27.97
CA ALA A 611 -11.95 -25.30 -26.79
C ALA A 611 -11.49 -26.22 -25.64
N ALA A 612 -10.91 -27.38 -25.94
CA ALA A 612 -10.41 -28.31 -24.93
C ALA A 612 -9.23 -27.77 -24.09
N GLN A 613 -8.63 -26.66 -24.49
CA GLN A 613 -7.51 -26.04 -23.77
C GLN A 613 -7.96 -25.13 -22.64
N PHE A 614 -9.23 -24.74 -22.63
CA PHE A 614 -9.86 -23.89 -21.62
C PHE A 614 -10.47 -24.78 -20.55
N LYS A 615 -10.11 -24.54 -19.29
CA LYS A 615 -10.63 -25.29 -18.15
C LYS A 615 -10.88 -24.35 -16.97
N ASN A 616 -11.76 -24.79 -16.07
CA ASN A 616 -12.10 -24.08 -14.83
C ASN A 616 -12.60 -22.66 -15.08
N PHE A 617 -13.48 -22.47 -16.08
CA PHE A 617 -14.23 -21.23 -16.25
C PHE A 617 -15.71 -21.43 -15.89
N GLU A 618 -16.28 -20.43 -15.22
CA GLU A 618 -17.67 -20.40 -14.77
C GLU A 618 -18.49 -19.37 -15.56
N LYS A 619 -17.83 -18.40 -16.20
CA LYS A 619 -18.50 -17.33 -16.95
C LYS A 619 -17.91 -17.14 -18.34
N LEU A 620 -18.80 -16.79 -19.27
CA LEU A 620 -18.46 -16.45 -20.64
C LEU A 620 -18.80 -14.99 -20.93
N ASN A 621 -17.80 -14.21 -21.34
CA ASN A 621 -18.01 -12.84 -21.82
C ASN A 621 -18.49 -12.85 -23.28
N LEU A 622 -19.59 -12.14 -23.55
CA LEU A 622 -20.31 -12.14 -24.82
C LEU A 622 -19.67 -11.20 -25.84
N ASP A 623 -18.45 -11.48 -26.27
CA ASP A 623 -17.70 -10.67 -27.24
C ASP A 623 -17.50 -11.36 -28.61
N SER A 624 -18.05 -12.57 -28.82
CA SER A 624 -17.83 -13.35 -30.04
C SER A 624 -18.39 -12.67 -31.29
N THR A 625 -17.56 -12.56 -32.34
CA THR A 625 -17.96 -12.03 -33.65
C THR A 625 -18.78 -13.01 -34.50
N THR A 626 -18.71 -14.31 -34.19
CA THR A 626 -19.39 -15.37 -34.97
C THR A 626 -20.42 -16.15 -34.16
N GLY A 627 -20.57 -15.86 -32.87
CA GLY A 627 -21.29 -16.71 -31.94
C GLY A 627 -20.44 -17.85 -31.39
N LEU A 628 -21.02 -18.62 -30.47
CA LEU A 628 -20.38 -19.76 -29.84
C LEU A 628 -21.42 -20.80 -29.43
N ASP A 629 -21.10 -22.08 -29.61
CA ASP A 629 -21.82 -23.16 -28.94
C ASP A 629 -21.18 -23.44 -27.58
N LEU A 630 -21.89 -23.14 -26.49
CA LEU A 630 -21.37 -23.33 -25.13
C LEU A 630 -21.14 -24.80 -24.79
N ALA A 631 -21.74 -25.75 -25.53
CA ALA A 631 -21.45 -27.17 -25.37
C ALA A 631 -19.98 -27.51 -25.65
N LEU A 632 -19.25 -26.68 -26.41
CA LEU A 632 -17.82 -26.85 -26.67
C LEU A 632 -16.96 -26.74 -25.40
N LEU A 633 -17.43 -26.00 -24.39
CA LEU A 633 -16.70 -25.78 -23.13
C LEU A 633 -17.07 -26.78 -22.03
N ALA A 634 -18.19 -27.50 -22.18
CA ALA A 634 -18.78 -28.32 -21.12
C ALA A 634 -17.91 -29.49 -20.63
N ALA A 635 -16.89 -29.89 -21.39
CA ALA A 635 -16.01 -31.00 -21.01
C ALA A 635 -15.07 -30.66 -19.84
N ASN A 636 -14.61 -29.40 -19.77
CA ASN A 636 -13.57 -28.96 -18.85
C ASN A 636 -13.97 -27.74 -18.00
N ASN A 637 -15.20 -27.24 -18.14
CA ASN A 637 -15.69 -26.02 -17.53
C ASN A 637 -17.08 -26.23 -16.94
N THR A 638 -17.40 -25.50 -15.86
CA THR A 638 -18.71 -25.54 -15.21
C THR A 638 -19.36 -24.16 -15.29
N LEU A 639 -19.81 -23.80 -16.49
CA LEU A 639 -20.44 -22.50 -16.71
C LEU A 639 -21.68 -22.33 -15.81
N THR A 640 -21.81 -21.14 -15.23
CA THR A 640 -22.90 -20.70 -14.34
C THR A 640 -23.46 -19.32 -14.72
N GLY A 641 -22.81 -18.57 -15.61
CA GLY A 641 -23.27 -17.24 -16.00
C GLY A 641 -22.65 -16.70 -17.27
N LEU A 642 -23.19 -15.55 -17.72
CA LEU A 642 -22.70 -14.79 -18.87
C LEU A 642 -22.32 -13.39 -18.42
N THR A 643 -21.36 -12.77 -19.11
CA THR A 643 -20.99 -11.37 -18.89
C THR A 643 -20.92 -10.54 -20.17
N MET A 644 -20.98 -9.22 -20.02
CA MET A 644 -20.59 -8.23 -21.03
C MET A 644 -19.64 -7.24 -20.36
N SER A 645 -18.38 -7.63 -20.29
CA SER A 645 -17.28 -6.90 -19.64
C SER A 645 -16.43 -6.09 -20.61
N THR A 646 -16.68 -6.27 -21.92
CA THR A 646 -16.04 -5.52 -23.00
C THR A 646 -17.06 -5.08 -24.05
N ALA A 647 -16.60 -4.32 -25.05
CA ALA A 647 -17.38 -4.11 -26.26
C ALA A 647 -17.83 -5.47 -26.84
N SER A 648 -19.13 -5.59 -27.11
CA SER A 648 -19.76 -6.81 -27.62
C SER A 648 -20.00 -6.71 -29.14
N THR A 649 -20.34 -7.82 -29.78
CA THR A 649 -20.72 -7.87 -31.19
C THR A 649 -21.99 -8.70 -31.38
N SER A 650 -22.76 -8.40 -32.42
CA SER A 650 -24.02 -9.10 -32.68
C SER A 650 -23.74 -10.55 -33.05
N ALA A 651 -24.23 -11.48 -32.24
CA ALA A 651 -23.92 -12.90 -32.36
C ALA A 651 -25.01 -13.80 -31.76
N THR A 652 -24.94 -15.09 -32.07
CA THR A 652 -25.84 -16.12 -31.51
C THR A 652 -25.04 -17.10 -30.65
N TYR A 653 -25.50 -17.31 -29.42
CA TYR A 653 -24.93 -18.24 -28.46
C TYR A 653 -25.86 -19.43 -28.28
N GLN A 654 -25.35 -20.62 -28.56
CA GLN A 654 -26.12 -21.87 -28.53
C GLN A 654 -25.94 -22.58 -27.19
N ASN A 655 -26.92 -23.42 -26.83
CA ASN A 655 -26.87 -24.28 -25.64
C ASN A 655 -26.69 -23.51 -24.32
N VAL A 656 -27.18 -22.28 -24.27
CA VAL A 656 -27.20 -21.45 -23.07
C VAL A 656 -28.22 -22.04 -22.10
N SER A 657 -27.90 -22.18 -20.81
CA SER A 657 -28.92 -22.51 -19.82
C SER A 657 -29.69 -21.25 -19.43
N LYS A 658 -31.00 -21.35 -19.24
CA LYS A 658 -31.81 -20.24 -18.72
C LYS A 658 -31.37 -19.78 -17.32
N ASP A 659 -30.68 -20.66 -16.58
CA ASP A 659 -30.17 -20.34 -15.24
C ASP A 659 -28.87 -19.51 -15.31
N PHE A 660 -28.26 -19.35 -16.49
CA PHE A 660 -27.09 -18.49 -16.71
C PHE A 660 -27.53 -17.04 -16.84
N GLY A 661 -27.65 -16.34 -15.70
CA GLY A 661 -27.90 -14.91 -15.69
C GLY A 661 -26.83 -14.11 -16.45
N LEU A 662 -27.23 -12.98 -17.03
CA LEU A 662 -26.33 -12.04 -17.72
C LEU A 662 -25.90 -10.92 -16.77
N THR A 663 -24.59 -10.71 -16.60
CA THR A 663 -24.03 -9.53 -15.93
C THR A 663 -23.47 -8.55 -16.95
N VAL A 664 -23.84 -7.27 -16.89
CA VAL A 664 -23.37 -6.20 -17.78
C VAL A 664 -22.59 -5.20 -16.94
N ASP A 665 -21.27 -5.25 -17.05
CA ASP A 665 -20.30 -4.43 -16.31
C ASP A 665 -19.44 -3.53 -17.22
N TYR A 666 -19.57 -3.69 -18.55
CA TYR A 666 -18.92 -2.82 -19.51
C TYR A 666 -19.50 -1.40 -19.51
N VAL A 667 -18.71 -0.45 -19.03
CA VAL A 667 -18.99 0.99 -19.17
C VAL A 667 -18.63 1.43 -20.60
N GLY A 668 -19.61 1.32 -21.49
CA GLY A 668 -19.49 1.70 -22.89
C GLY A 668 -20.81 1.52 -23.65
N ASN A 669 -20.72 1.52 -24.98
CA ASN A 669 -21.88 1.56 -25.86
C ASN A 669 -22.04 0.30 -26.71
N ASN A 670 -22.92 -0.61 -26.31
CA ASN A 670 -23.35 -1.74 -27.14
C ASN A 670 -24.76 -1.55 -27.74
N SER A 671 -25.31 -0.34 -27.85
CA SER A 671 -26.72 -0.15 -28.26
C SER A 671 -27.06 -0.67 -29.66
N ALA A 672 -26.08 -0.75 -30.56
CA ALA A 672 -26.25 -1.33 -31.91
C ALA A 672 -26.09 -2.86 -31.95
N VAL A 673 -25.77 -3.49 -30.82
CA VAL A 673 -25.48 -4.92 -30.72
C VAL A 673 -26.75 -5.71 -30.43
N THR A 674 -26.90 -6.86 -31.07
CA THR A 674 -27.95 -7.84 -30.78
C THR A 674 -27.33 -9.19 -30.44
N ASN A 675 -27.43 -9.60 -29.18
CA ASN A 675 -27.00 -10.92 -28.73
C ASN A 675 -28.20 -11.85 -28.61
N THR A 676 -28.19 -12.95 -29.35
CA THR A 676 -29.23 -13.98 -29.31
C THR A 676 -28.77 -15.16 -28.46
N LEU A 677 -29.47 -15.44 -27.38
CA LEU A 677 -29.20 -16.55 -26.47
C LEU A 677 -30.20 -17.67 -26.75
N GLN A 678 -29.76 -18.73 -27.43
CA GLN A 678 -30.58 -19.91 -27.66
C GLN A 678 -30.53 -20.81 -26.43
N LEU A 679 -31.59 -20.69 -25.61
CA LEU A 679 -31.73 -21.42 -24.36
C LEU A 679 -32.06 -22.89 -24.61
N LYS A 680 -31.38 -23.82 -23.92
CA LYS A 680 -31.59 -25.27 -24.07
C LYS A 680 -32.70 -25.84 -23.18
N ASP A 681 -33.12 -25.10 -22.17
CA ASP A 681 -33.95 -25.58 -21.04
C ASP A 681 -35.06 -24.59 -20.64
N ALA A 682 -35.47 -23.69 -21.55
CA ALA A 682 -36.61 -22.78 -21.39
C ALA A 682 -37.90 -23.33 -22.06
N THR A 683 -38.36 -24.50 -21.61
CA THR A 683 -39.56 -25.18 -22.16
C THR A 683 -40.75 -25.19 -21.19
N GLY A 684 -40.57 -24.65 -19.99
CA GLY A 684 -41.61 -24.49 -18.99
C GLY A 684 -42.60 -23.37 -19.34
N THR A 685 -43.50 -23.07 -18.40
CA THR A 685 -44.52 -22.01 -18.55
C THR A 685 -44.34 -20.88 -17.52
N ALA A 686 -43.23 -20.92 -16.79
CA ALA A 686 -42.86 -19.99 -15.72
C ALA A 686 -41.32 -19.83 -15.67
N ASP A 687 -40.65 -20.00 -16.80
CA ASP A 687 -39.21 -19.84 -16.89
C ASP A 687 -38.81 -18.39 -16.60
N ALA A 688 -37.67 -18.23 -15.95
CA ALA A 688 -37.17 -16.93 -15.52
C ALA A 688 -35.76 -16.69 -16.04
N TYR A 689 -35.43 -15.41 -16.29
CA TYR A 689 -34.10 -15.00 -16.70
C TYR A 689 -33.70 -13.69 -16.03
N THR A 690 -32.47 -13.65 -15.50
CA THR A 690 -31.95 -12.51 -14.74
C THR A 690 -30.89 -11.76 -15.54
N ILE A 691 -30.99 -10.44 -15.55
CA ILE A 691 -30.02 -9.51 -16.13
C ILE A 691 -29.60 -8.52 -15.05
N THR A 692 -28.30 -8.44 -14.77
CA THR A 692 -27.73 -7.59 -13.72
C THR A 692 -26.78 -6.59 -14.34
N PHE A 693 -26.97 -5.30 -14.07
CA PHE A 693 -26.03 -4.25 -14.40
C PHE A 693 -25.11 -3.98 -13.21
N ALA A 694 -23.80 -3.96 -13.45
CA ALA A 694 -22.76 -3.80 -12.44
C ALA A 694 -21.58 -2.92 -12.92
N GLY A 695 -21.83 -2.03 -13.89
CA GLY A 695 -20.79 -1.17 -14.46
C GLY A 695 -20.29 -0.11 -13.48
N GLU A 696 -18.97 0.00 -13.36
CA GLU A 696 -18.30 0.91 -12.42
C GLU A 696 -17.56 2.02 -13.17
N ALA A 697 -18.14 3.23 -13.21
CA ALA A 697 -17.55 4.37 -13.91
C ALA A 697 -16.72 5.28 -13.00
N THR A 698 -15.62 5.83 -13.54
CA THR A 698 -14.84 6.89 -12.88
C THR A 698 -15.38 8.28 -13.27
N GLY A 699 -15.15 9.31 -12.45
CA GLY A 699 -15.58 10.69 -12.76
C GLY A 699 -16.92 11.12 -12.14
N THR A 700 -17.73 11.93 -12.83
CA THR A 700 -19.04 12.42 -12.35
C THR A 700 -20.18 11.51 -12.80
N ALA A 701 -21.34 11.59 -12.14
CA ALA A 701 -22.53 10.85 -12.57
C ALA A 701 -22.93 11.25 -14.02
N PRO A 702 -23.29 10.27 -14.88
CA PRO A 702 -23.56 10.52 -16.28
C PRO A 702 -24.92 11.20 -16.48
N THR A 703 -25.05 11.97 -17.56
CA THR A 703 -26.31 12.63 -17.98
C THR A 703 -27.14 11.80 -18.97
N SER A 704 -26.62 10.64 -19.40
CA SER A 704 -27.26 9.69 -20.32
C SER A 704 -26.71 8.28 -20.04
N ALA A 705 -27.34 7.24 -20.60
CA ALA A 705 -26.86 5.87 -20.47
C ALA A 705 -25.40 5.71 -20.89
N ASN A 706 -24.56 5.21 -19.99
CA ASN A 706 -23.13 4.92 -20.20
C ASN A 706 -22.79 3.43 -20.04
N VAL A 707 -23.75 2.61 -19.60
CA VAL A 707 -23.65 1.15 -19.55
C VAL A 707 -24.78 0.60 -20.42
N ARG A 708 -24.48 0.35 -21.70
CA ARG A 708 -25.51 0.03 -22.70
C ARG A 708 -25.35 -1.41 -23.16
N ALA A 709 -26.34 -2.26 -22.89
CA ALA A 709 -26.30 -3.69 -23.22
C ALA A 709 -26.73 -4.01 -24.67
N GLY A 710 -27.42 -3.07 -25.34
CA GLY A 710 -28.04 -3.32 -26.64
C GLY A 710 -29.29 -4.18 -26.54
N THR A 711 -29.52 -5.02 -27.56
CA THR A 711 -30.65 -5.95 -27.61
C THR A 711 -30.24 -7.34 -27.14
N VAL A 712 -30.93 -7.86 -26.11
CA VAL A 712 -30.75 -9.23 -25.62
C VAL A 712 -31.96 -10.07 -26.01
N VAL A 713 -31.77 -10.99 -26.96
CA VAL A 713 -32.82 -11.88 -27.46
C VAL A 713 -32.76 -13.21 -26.73
N THR A 714 -33.87 -13.61 -26.12
CA THR A 714 -34.11 -14.93 -25.53
C THR A 714 -35.43 -15.46 -26.06
N SER A 715 -35.71 -16.76 -25.90
CA SER A 715 -36.99 -17.37 -26.26
C SER A 715 -37.45 -18.30 -25.16
N GLY A 716 -38.77 -18.37 -24.93
CA GLY A 716 -39.36 -19.26 -23.93
C GLY A 716 -39.27 -18.77 -22.48
N ILE A 717 -38.87 -17.50 -22.24
CA ILE A 717 -38.85 -16.93 -20.89
C ILE A 717 -40.18 -16.22 -20.60
N GLU A 718 -40.86 -16.58 -19.51
CA GLU A 718 -42.06 -15.85 -19.08
C GLU A 718 -41.73 -14.65 -18.19
N ASN A 719 -40.70 -14.77 -17.33
CA ASN A 719 -40.46 -13.81 -16.26
C ASN A 719 -39.04 -13.24 -16.32
N TYR A 720 -38.89 -11.95 -16.58
CA TYR A 720 -37.59 -11.29 -16.55
C TYR A 720 -37.35 -10.59 -15.20
N SER A 721 -36.12 -10.66 -14.71
CA SER A 721 -35.65 -9.86 -13.57
C SER A 721 -34.46 -9.00 -14.01
N ILE A 722 -34.57 -7.68 -13.85
CA ILE A 722 -33.52 -6.72 -14.16
C ILE A 722 -33.06 -6.06 -12.86
N VAL A 723 -31.75 -6.11 -12.60
CA VAL A 723 -31.11 -5.39 -11.49
C VAL A 723 -30.28 -4.25 -12.07
N SER A 724 -30.75 -3.02 -11.96
CA SER A 724 -30.08 -1.81 -12.43
C SER A 724 -29.10 -1.29 -11.35
N GLY A 725 -27.91 -1.87 -11.30
CA GLY A 725 -26.85 -1.53 -10.34
C GLY A 725 -25.69 -0.74 -10.96
N GLY A 726 -24.52 -0.81 -10.32
CA GLY A 726 -23.28 -0.13 -10.72
C GLY A 726 -23.06 1.23 -10.04
N THR A 727 -21.80 1.70 -10.01
CA THR A 727 -21.45 3.04 -9.51
C THR A 727 -21.35 4.05 -10.64
N LYS A 728 -22.03 5.19 -10.46
CA LYS A 728 -22.09 6.27 -11.47
C LYS A 728 -22.50 5.73 -12.85
N ALA A 729 -23.45 4.80 -12.82
CA ALA A 729 -23.98 4.13 -13.99
C ALA A 729 -25.38 4.65 -14.33
N TRP A 730 -25.63 4.74 -15.63
CA TRP A 730 -26.95 4.80 -16.21
C TRP A 730 -27.01 3.68 -17.25
N ASN A 731 -27.95 2.76 -17.02
CA ASN A 731 -28.07 1.49 -17.72
C ASN A 731 -29.07 1.59 -18.89
N GLU A 732 -28.82 0.86 -19.97
CA GLU A 732 -29.74 0.76 -21.10
C GLU A 732 -29.84 -0.67 -21.61
N ILE A 733 -31.07 -1.14 -21.88
CA ILE A 733 -31.32 -2.42 -22.52
C ILE A 733 -32.59 -2.42 -23.38
N THR A 734 -32.53 -3.15 -24.49
CA THR A 734 -33.71 -3.62 -25.21
C THR A 734 -33.91 -5.11 -25.00
N LEU A 735 -35.06 -5.54 -24.47
CA LEU A 735 -35.41 -6.95 -24.44
C LEU A 735 -35.90 -7.38 -25.83
N GLY A 736 -35.25 -8.40 -26.41
CA GLY A 736 -35.56 -8.93 -27.74
C GLY A 736 -36.94 -9.58 -27.81
N GLY A 737 -37.44 -9.86 -29.03
CA GLY A 737 -38.83 -10.26 -29.31
C GLY A 737 -39.26 -11.65 -28.81
N ASN A 738 -39.11 -11.91 -27.51
CA ASN A 738 -39.57 -13.13 -26.87
C ASN A 738 -41.10 -13.16 -26.80
N THR A 739 -41.71 -14.09 -27.52
CA THR A 739 -43.17 -14.17 -27.62
C THR A 739 -43.85 -14.72 -26.36
N ALA A 740 -43.12 -15.39 -25.47
CA ALA A 740 -43.64 -16.03 -24.26
C ALA A 740 -43.68 -15.11 -23.02
N ALA A 741 -43.08 -13.92 -23.09
CA ALA A 741 -42.94 -13.01 -21.95
C ALA A 741 -44.30 -12.61 -21.32
N LYS A 742 -44.36 -12.67 -19.99
CA LYS A 742 -45.53 -12.31 -19.16
C LYS A 742 -45.22 -11.18 -18.20
N THR A 743 -44.03 -11.18 -17.59
CA THR A 743 -43.65 -10.18 -16.59
C THR A 743 -42.21 -9.70 -16.73
N VAL A 744 -41.97 -8.46 -16.28
CA VAL A 744 -40.64 -7.90 -16.05
C VAL A 744 -40.61 -7.27 -14.66
N THR A 745 -39.63 -7.62 -13.84
CA THR A 745 -39.40 -6.98 -12.53
C THR A 745 -38.08 -6.23 -12.56
N ILE A 746 -38.07 -5.00 -12.05
CA ILE A 746 -36.92 -4.10 -12.07
C ILE A 746 -36.58 -3.68 -10.63
N THR A 747 -35.30 -3.73 -10.29
CA THR A 747 -34.75 -3.32 -9.00
C THR A 747 -33.46 -2.53 -9.21
N GLY A 748 -32.91 -1.94 -8.14
CA GLY A 748 -31.57 -1.33 -8.16
C GLY A 748 -31.58 0.20 -8.13
N ALA A 749 -30.39 0.77 -7.89
CA ALA A 749 -30.22 2.19 -7.58
C ALA A 749 -29.75 3.06 -8.76
N SER A 750 -29.32 2.45 -9.85
CA SER A 750 -28.88 3.16 -11.05
C SER A 750 -30.04 3.38 -12.01
N ASN A 751 -29.96 4.45 -12.79
CA ASN A 751 -30.98 4.76 -13.80
C ASN A 751 -31.05 3.65 -14.85
N LEU A 752 -32.23 3.41 -15.42
CA LEU A 752 -32.47 2.40 -16.45
C LEU A 752 -33.36 2.92 -17.58
N ASP A 753 -32.83 2.86 -18.80
CA ASP A 753 -33.63 2.97 -20.03
C ASP A 753 -33.99 1.55 -20.51
N LEU A 754 -35.28 1.21 -20.45
CA LEU A 754 -35.82 -0.09 -20.83
C LEU A 754 -36.73 0.03 -22.05
N ALA A 755 -36.35 -0.66 -23.12
CA ALA A 755 -37.16 -0.82 -24.33
C ALA A 755 -37.41 -2.30 -24.64
N PHE A 756 -38.31 -2.55 -25.60
CA PHE A 756 -38.65 -3.88 -26.08
C PHE A 756 -38.57 -3.92 -27.60
N ALA A 757 -38.14 -5.05 -28.15
CA ALA A 757 -38.25 -5.32 -29.58
C ALA A 757 -39.68 -5.77 -29.95
N SER A 758 -40.04 -5.65 -31.22
CA SER A 758 -41.38 -6.01 -31.70
C SER A 758 -41.73 -7.48 -31.41
N GLY A 759 -42.98 -7.71 -31.03
CA GLY A 759 -43.50 -9.06 -30.75
C GLY A 759 -43.22 -9.58 -29.34
N PHE A 760 -42.66 -8.77 -28.44
CA PHE A 760 -42.46 -9.13 -27.04
C PHE A 760 -43.80 -9.45 -26.36
N GLY A 761 -43.96 -10.68 -25.86
CA GLY A 761 -45.21 -11.19 -25.28
C GLY A 761 -46.30 -11.57 -26.28
N SER A 762 -46.02 -11.64 -27.59
CA SER A 762 -47.07 -11.87 -28.60
C SER A 762 -47.86 -13.18 -28.51
N THR A 763 -47.41 -14.19 -27.76
CA THR A 763 -48.13 -15.45 -27.53
C THR A 763 -48.94 -15.45 -26.24
N THR A 764 -48.39 -14.91 -25.15
CA THR A 764 -48.95 -14.99 -23.79
C THR A 764 -49.56 -13.68 -23.30
N GLY A 765 -49.04 -12.56 -23.81
CA GLY A 765 -49.32 -11.20 -23.39
C GLY A 765 -48.59 -10.83 -22.09
N VAL A 766 -48.02 -9.63 -22.04
CA VAL A 766 -47.40 -9.07 -20.84
C VAL A 766 -48.48 -8.47 -19.94
N SER A 767 -48.56 -8.92 -18.70
CA SER A 767 -49.53 -8.40 -17.72
C SER A 767 -48.93 -7.42 -16.73
N LEU A 768 -47.61 -7.47 -16.50
CA LEU A 768 -46.96 -6.65 -15.48
C LEU A 768 -45.52 -6.29 -15.85
N ILE A 769 -45.19 -5.01 -15.75
CA ILE A 769 -43.82 -4.50 -15.68
C ILE A 769 -43.70 -3.75 -14.35
N ASP A 770 -42.95 -4.29 -13.40
CA ASP A 770 -42.92 -3.83 -12.02
C ASP A 770 -41.55 -3.25 -11.65
N GLY A 771 -41.45 -1.91 -11.62
CA GLY A 771 -40.28 -1.17 -11.14
C GLY A 771 -40.39 -0.67 -9.70
N SER A 772 -41.40 -1.10 -8.93
CA SER A 772 -41.71 -0.52 -7.61
C SER A 772 -40.59 -0.63 -6.56
N ALA A 773 -39.61 -1.51 -6.78
CA ALA A 773 -38.45 -1.70 -5.92
C ALA A 773 -37.17 -0.99 -6.43
N ALA A 774 -37.22 -0.28 -7.56
CA ALA A 774 -36.10 0.50 -8.07
C ALA A 774 -36.03 1.87 -7.38
N THR A 775 -34.80 2.34 -7.14
CA THR A 775 -34.54 3.67 -6.58
C THR A 775 -33.80 4.60 -7.54
N GLY A 776 -33.29 4.06 -8.65
CA GLY A 776 -32.81 4.86 -9.79
C GLY A 776 -33.96 5.25 -10.71
N LYS A 777 -33.75 6.28 -11.55
CA LYS A 777 -34.78 6.72 -12.51
C LYS A 777 -35.04 5.65 -13.56
N LEU A 778 -36.31 5.36 -13.84
CA LEU A 778 -36.74 4.42 -14.86
C LEU A 778 -37.33 5.15 -16.06
N SER A 779 -36.88 4.79 -17.26
CA SER A 779 -37.52 5.14 -18.53
C SER A 779 -38.01 3.87 -19.19
N ILE A 780 -39.31 3.58 -19.08
CA ILE A 780 -39.91 2.32 -19.55
C ILE A 780 -40.75 2.60 -20.80
N ASN A 781 -40.35 2.04 -21.94
CA ASN A 781 -41.05 2.21 -23.21
C ASN A 781 -41.75 0.94 -23.67
N ILE A 782 -43.08 0.87 -23.53
CA ILE A 782 -43.88 -0.31 -23.87
C ILE A 782 -44.45 -0.30 -25.30
N ALA A 783 -44.00 0.60 -26.18
CA ALA A 783 -44.53 0.72 -27.55
C ALA A 783 -44.58 -0.62 -28.33
N ASN A 784 -43.60 -1.48 -28.12
CA ASN A 784 -43.43 -2.77 -28.82
C ASN A 784 -43.91 -4.00 -28.03
N VAL A 785 -44.52 -3.79 -26.86
CA VAL A 785 -45.05 -4.87 -26.02
C VAL A 785 -46.43 -5.30 -26.54
N VAL A 786 -46.73 -6.60 -26.48
CA VAL A 786 -48.10 -7.09 -26.62
C VAL A 786 -48.68 -7.31 -25.23
N ALA A 787 -49.69 -6.52 -24.86
CA ALA A 787 -50.35 -6.64 -23.56
C ALA A 787 -51.17 -7.93 -23.44
N ALA A 788 -51.30 -8.44 -22.21
CA ALA A 788 -52.26 -9.49 -21.91
C ALA A 788 -53.69 -9.05 -22.20
N SER A 789 -54.58 -10.00 -22.46
CA SER A 789 -56.00 -9.72 -22.75
C SER A 789 -56.73 -9.02 -21.59
N ALA A 790 -56.25 -9.18 -20.35
CA ALA A 790 -56.74 -8.46 -19.17
C ALA A 790 -56.16 -7.03 -19.04
N GLY A 791 -55.27 -6.62 -19.93
CA GLY A 791 -54.48 -5.39 -19.86
C GLY A 791 -53.09 -5.60 -19.24
N ILE A 792 -52.34 -4.50 -19.13
CA ILE A 792 -51.00 -4.47 -18.54
C ILE A 792 -50.92 -3.39 -17.46
N GLU A 793 -50.22 -3.71 -16.37
CA GLU A 793 -49.82 -2.75 -15.34
C GLU A 793 -48.32 -2.44 -15.47
N VAL A 794 -47.96 -1.16 -15.44
CA VAL A 794 -46.57 -0.68 -15.46
C VAL A 794 -46.35 0.21 -14.26
N LYS A 795 -45.32 -0.10 -13.46
CA LYS A 795 -44.98 0.64 -12.24
C LYS A 795 -43.58 1.23 -12.35
N GLY A 796 -43.45 2.51 -12.02
CA GLY A 796 -42.18 3.15 -11.69
C GLY A 796 -41.70 2.72 -10.29
N GLY A 797 -40.66 3.38 -9.80
CA GLY A 797 -40.00 3.21 -8.52
C GLY A 797 -40.12 4.45 -7.63
N SER A 798 -39.02 4.84 -6.98
CA SER A 798 -38.99 5.96 -6.03
C SER A 798 -38.31 7.24 -6.55
N ALA A 799 -37.88 7.25 -7.82
CA ALA A 799 -37.20 8.38 -8.44
C ALA A 799 -38.11 9.04 -9.48
N ALA A 800 -37.66 10.12 -10.12
CA ALA A 800 -38.43 10.75 -11.19
C ALA A 800 -38.44 9.86 -12.45
N ASP A 801 -39.52 9.12 -12.64
CA ASP A 801 -39.63 8.08 -13.66
C ASP A 801 -40.37 8.57 -14.91
N THR A 802 -40.21 7.86 -16.03
CA THR A 802 -40.88 8.12 -17.30
C THR A 802 -41.49 6.83 -17.83
N LEU A 803 -42.82 6.80 -17.92
CA LEU A 803 -43.58 5.63 -18.37
C LEU A 803 -44.25 5.93 -19.71
N ILE A 804 -43.80 5.27 -20.78
CA ILE A 804 -44.23 5.56 -22.16
C ILE A 804 -45.14 4.44 -22.64
N THR A 805 -46.40 4.81 -22.95
CA THR A 805 -47.48 3.91 -23.33
C THR A 805 -47.43 3.45 -24.80
N SER A 806 -48.41 2.62 -25.18
CA SER A 806 -48.65 2.15 -26.55
C SER A 806 -50.15 2.28 -26.88
N THR A 807 -50.60 1.68 -27.99
CA THR A 807 -51.97 1.77 -28.54
C THR A 807 -53.01 0.90 -27.82
N PHE A 808 -52.74 0.48 -26.58
CA PHE A 808 -53.64 -0.37 -25.80
C PHE A 808 -53.80 0.15 -24.36
N ALA A 809 -54.89 -0.25 -23.70
CA ALA A 809 -55.18 0.19 -22.34
C ALA A 809 -54.10 -0.25 -21.36
N THR A 810 -53.56 0.72 -20.62
CA THR A 810 -52.43 0.53 -19.71
C THR A 810 -52.77 1.12 -18.35
N LYS A 811 -52.46 0.38 -17.28
CA LYS A 811 -52.50 0.89 -15.91
C LYS A 811 -51.09 1.32 -15.49
N LEU A 812 -50.93 2.58 -15.10
CA LEU A 812 -49.67 3.20 -14.72
C LEU A 812 -49.68 3.56 -13.23
N THR A 813 -48.56 3.29 -12.57
CA THR A 813 -48.27 3.75 -11.20
C THR A 813 -46.90 4.40 -11.24
N GLY A 814 -46.80 5.69 -10.93
CA GLY A 814 -45.52 6.41 -10.91
C GLY A 814 -44.64 5.95 -9.75
N GLY A 815 -45.25 5.87 -8.57
CA GLY A 815 -44.57 5.61 -7.31
C GLY A 815 -44.29 6.92 -6.58
N ALA A 816 -43.06 7.10 -6.12
CA ALA A 816 -42.62 8.37 -5.53
C ALA A 816 -41.67 9.04 -6.52
N GLY A 817 -41.63 10.37 -6.53
CA GLY A 817 -40.82 11.10 -7.49
C GLY A 817 -41.64 12.18 -8.16
N ALA A 818 -41.06 12.82 -9.17
CA ALA A 818 -41.78 13.68 -10.09
C ALA A 818 -41.89 12.94 -11.41
N ASP A 819 -42.98 12.18 -11.56
CA ASP A 819 -43.10 11.17 -12.62
C ASP A 819 -43.68 11.77 -13.89
N ASN A 820 -43.30 11.19 -15.02
CA ASN A 820 -43.79 11.60 -16.34
C ASN A 820 -44.52 10.44 -17.03
N PHE A 821 -45.82 10.61 -17.23
CA PHE A 821 -46.67 9.63 -17.92
C PHE A 821 -46.85 10.04 -19.38
N VAL A 822 -46.17 9.36 -20.31
CA VAL A 822 -46.22 9.66 -21.74
C VAL A 822 -47.32 8.85 -22.41
N VAL A 823 -48.44 9.53 -22.69
CA VAL A 823 -49.69 8.95 -23.19
C VAL A 823 -49.96 9.23 -24.67
N ALA A 824 -49.04 9.90 -25.36
CA ALA A 824 -49.17 10.34 -26.75
C ALA A 824 -49.56 9.22 -27.74
N ALA A 825 -49.18 7.96 -27.48
CA ALA A 825 -49.50 6.82 -28.33
C ALA A 825 -50.87 6.16 -28.02
N ALA A 826 -51.52 6.50 -26.92
CA ALA A 826 -52.72 5.82 -26.39
C ALA A 826 -54.02 6.33 -27.03
N ASN A 827 -54.09 6.33 -28.36
CA ASN A 827 -55.29 6.71 -29.10
C ASN A 827 -56.48 5.82 -28.71
N ALA A 828 -57.67 6.40 -28.58
CA ALA A 828 -58.88 5.71 -28.17
C ALA A 828 -59.17 4.48 -29.05
N GLY A 829 -58.92 4.57 -30.35
CA GLY A 829 -59.07 3.48 -31.34
C GLY A 829 -60.50 3.00 -31.58
N SER A 830 -61.43 3.27 -30.67
CA SER A 830 -62.85 2.93 -30.73
C SER A 830 -63.66 3.88 -29.84
N THR A 831 -64.80 4.34 -30.33
CA THR A 831 -65.73 5.16 -29.53
C THR A 831 -66.68 4.31 -28.66
N SER A 832 -66.78 3.01 -28.95
CA SER A 832 -67.64 2.07 -28.20
C SER A 832 -66.87 1.21 -27.20
N ALA A 833 -65.54 1.16 -27.32
CA ALA A 833 -64.63 0.48 -26.39
C ALA A 833 -63.26 1.18 -26.41
N PRO A 834 -63.19 2.44 -25.96
CA PRO A 834 -61.97 3.24 -26.05
C PRO A 834 -60.83 2.64 -25.23
N VAL A 835 -59.62 2.79 -25.75
CA VAL A 835 -58.38 2.65 -24.98
C VAL A 835 -58.35 3.75 -23.93
N ILE A 836 -58.25 3.36 -22.66
CA ILE A 836 -58.14 4.30 -21.53
C ILE A 836 -56.87 3.97 -20.76
N THR A 837 -55.95 4.94 -20.70
CA THR A 837 -54.79 4.84 -19.80
C THR A 837 -55.23 5.22 -18.39
N THR A 838 -54.98 4.36 -17.41
CA THR A 838 -55.32 4.62 -15.99
C THR A 838 -54.07 4.93 -15.20
N ILE A 839 -53.95 6.12 -14.62
CA ILE A 839 -52.90 6.49 -13.67
C ILE A 839 -53.45 6.35 -12.24
N THR A 840 -52.76 5.62 -11.38
CA THR A 840 -53.27 5.24 -10.06
C THR A 840 -52.98 6.23 -8.94
N ASP A 841 -51.94 7.04 -9.07
CA ASP A 841 -51.30 7.77 -7.98
C ASP A 841 -50.85 9.18 -8.40
N PHE A 842 -51.46 9.74 -9.45
CA PHE A 842 -51.11 11.05 -9.98
C PHE A 842 -51.20 12.16 -8.91
N THR A 843 -50.10 12.87 -8.73
CA THR A 843 -49.95 13.98 -7.78
C THR A 843 -49.81 15.31 -8.52
N VAL A 844 -50.85 16.14 -8.43
CA VAL A 844 -50.91 17.48 -9.04
C VAL A 844 -49.73 18.35 -8.59
N GLY A 845 -49.05 18.99 -9.55
CA GLY A 845 -47.93 19.89 -9.31
C GLY A 845 -46.59 19.20 -9.07
N THR A 846 -46.57 17.87 -9.01
CA THR A 846 -45.34 17.06 -8.93
C THR A 846 -45.17 16.23 -10.20
N ASP A 847 -46.20 15.46 -10.56
CA ASP A 847 -46.19 14.61 -11.74
C ASP A 847 -46.60 15.37 -13.00
N LYS A 848 -46.22 14.83 -14.15
CA LYS A 848 -46.54 15.33 -15.49
C LYS A 848 -47.20 14.27 -16.34
N ILE A 849 -48.09 14.71 -17.21
CA ILE A 849 -48.63 13.90 -18.30
C ILE A 849 -48.12 14.51 -19.59
N THR A 850 -47.46 13.69 -20.41
CA THR A 850 -47.03 14.06 -21.76
C THR A 850 -48.04 13.55 -22.77
N PHE A 851 -48.71 14.47 -23.45
CA PHE A 851 -49.67 14.21 -24.52
C PHE A 851 -49.01 14.26 -25.90
N ASP A 852 -49.78 13.97 -26.95
CA ASP A 852 -49.34 14.09 -28.35
C ASP A 852 -49.28 15.57 -28.76
N ASP A 853 -48.21 15.99 -29.43
CA ASP A 853 -48.08 17.35 -29.97
C ASP A 853 -48.86 17.52 -31.29
N GLN A 854 -49.87 18.39 -31.30
CA GLN A 854 -50.64 18.82 -32.48
C GLN A 854 -50.33 20.29 -32.84
N GLY A 855 -49.63 21.05 -32.01
CA GLY A 855 -49.19 22.42 -32.28
C GLY A 855 -49.30 23.36 -31.09
N THR A 856 -50.44 24.03 -30.92
CA THR A 856 -50.71 24.94 -29.79
C THR A 856 -51.90 24.44 -28.99
N GLU A 857 -51.65 23.45 -28.16
CA GLU A 857 -52.68 22.82 -27.34
C GLU A 857 -53.29 23.82 -26.37
N THR A 858 -54.55 23.58 -26.02
CA THR A 858 -55.27 24.38 -25.01
C THR A 858 -55.70 23.49 -23.86
N PHE A 859 -55.77 24.05 -22.65
CA PHE A 859 -56.31 23.34 -21.49
C PHE A 859 -57.48 24.12 -20.89
N THR A 860 -58.62 23.45 -20.74
CA THR A 860 -59.79 24.00 -20.05
C THR A 860 -59.68 23.67 -18.55
N ALA A 861 -59.19 24.63 -17.76
CA ALA A 861 -59.07 24.46 -16.31
C ALA A 861 -60.42 24.27 -15.58
N THR A 862 -61.52 24.74 -16.18
CA THR A 862 -62.87 24.52 -15.61
C THR A 862 -63.35 23.09 -15.88
N LYS A 863 -63.73 22.38 -14.82
CA LYS A 863 -64.29 21.02 -14.91
C LYS A 863 -65.52 20.97 -15.82
N ILE A 864 -65.54 20.06 -16.79
CA ILE A 864 -66.69 19.83 -17.67
C ILE A 864 -67.83 19.18 -16.88
N ASN A 865 -69.06 19.66 -17.10
CA ASN A 865 -70.25 19.12 -16.46
C ASN A 865 -70.80 17.93 -17.26
N VAL A 866 -70.59 16.73 -16.72
CA VAL A 866 -71.07 15.47 -17.31
C VAL A 866 -72.26 14.87 -16.54
N SER A 867 -72.99 15.67 -15.74
CA SER A 867 -74.09 15.17 -14.88
C SER A 867 -75.26 14.54 -15.65
N THR A 868 -75.40 14.82 -16.94
CA THR A 868 -76.41 14.22 -17.82
C THR A 868 -75.94 12.91 -18.48
N ALA A 869 -74.66 12.55 -18.33
CA ALA A 869 -74.12 11.32 -18.89
C ALA A 869 -74.67 10.08 -18.17
N THR A 870 -75.10 9.10 -18.96
CA THR A 870 -75.62 7.81 -18.45
C THR A 870 -74.59 6.68 -18.53
N ALA A 871 -73.50 6.90 -19.26
CA ALA A 871 -72.35 6.02 -19.38
C ALA A 871 -71.06 6.86 -19.52
N LEU A 872 -69.90 6.25 -19.30
CA LEU A 872 -68.61 6.90 -19.59
C LEU A 872 -68.43 7.09 -21.12
N PHE A 873 -68.72 6.04 -21.89
CA PHE A 873 -68.70 5.99 -23.36
C PHE A 873 -69.88 5.14 -23.87
N GLY A 874 -70.24 5.29 -25.14
CA GLY A 874 -71.39 4.62 -25.75
C GLY A 874 -72.75 5.14 -25.25
N GLY A 875 -73.85 4.50 -25.63
CA GLY A 875 -75.20 4.96 -25.27
C GLY A 875 -75.60 6.29 -25.94
N THR A 876 -76.70 6.91 -25.50
CA THR A 876 -77.26 8.12 -26.14
C THR A 876 -76.61 9.43 -25.67
N VAL A 877 -76.19 9.49 -24.40
CA VAL A 877 -75.45 10.62 -23.82
C VAL A 877 -74.39 10.05 -22.87
N ASN A 878 -73.12 10.25 -23.19
CA ASN A 878 -71.98 9.78 -22.39
C ASN A 878 -71.01 10.91 -22.03
N ALA A 879 -70.17 10.65 -21.05
CA ALA A 879 -69.28 11.65 -20.48
C ALA A 879 -68.15 12.07 -21.43
N LEU A 880 -67.61 11.13 -22.24
CA LEU A 880 -66.57 11.45 -23.22
C LEU A 880 -67.08 12.38 -24.33
N ASP A 881 -68.28 12.12 -24.87
CA ASP A 881 -68.89 13.00 -25.88
C ASP A 881 -69.16 14.41 -25.35
N LEU A 882 -69.53 14.54 -24.07
CA LEU A 882 -69.72 15.85 -23.43
C LEU A 882 -68.40 16.58 -23.16
N ALA A 883 -67.29 15.84 -23.05
CA ALA A 883 -65.96 16.37 -22.79
C ALA A 883 -65.17 16.68 -24.07
N ALA A 884 -65.51 16.04 -25.19
CA ALA A 884 -65.02 16.39 -26.51
C ALA A 884 -65.54 17.78 -26.90
N THR A 885 -64.64 18.75 -26.96
CA THR A 885 -64.95 20.13 -27.32
C THR A 885 -64.41 20.37 -28.71
N ALA A 886 -65.29 20.47 -29.70
CA ALA A 886 -64.92 20.70 -31.10
C ALA A 886 -63.77 21.71 -31.22
N ASN A 887 -62.61 21.22 -31.62
CA ASN A 887 -61.43 22.03 -31.88
C ASN A 887 -61.38 22.45 -33.36
N ASP A 888 -60.32 23.17 -33.76
CA ASP A 888 -60.12 23.62 -35.15
C ASP A 888 -59.54 22.52 -36.08
N GLY A 889 -59.42 21.28 -35.58
CA GLY A 889 -58.79 20.14 -36.24
C GLY A 889 -57.28 20.25 -36.39
N THR A 890 -56.66 21.29 -35.84
CA THR A 890 -55.21 21.58 -35.95
C THR A 890 -54.55 21.58 -34.58
N ASN A 891 -55.20 22.16 -33.56
CA ASN A 891 -54.69 22.26 -32.21
C ASN A 891 -55.56 21.41 -31.28
N ALA A 892 -54.93 20.52 -30.50
CA ALA A 892 -55.70 19.68 -29.59
C ALA A 892 -56.29 20.50 -28.41
N ALA A 893 -57.49 20.13 -27.98
CA ALA A 893 -58.14 20.70 -26.81
C ALA A 893 -58.12 19.69 -25.67
N ILE A 894 -57.56 20.07 -24.53
CA ILE A 894 -57.49 19.24 -23.33
C ILE A 894 -58.58 19.68 -22.37
N THR A 895 -59.47 18.76 -22.01
CA THR A 895 -60.56 18.98 -21.05
C THR A 895 -60.50 17.93 -19.94
N TRP A 896 -61.21 18.20 -18.85
CA TRP A 896 -61.29 17.23 -17.76
C TRP A 896 -62.66 17.22 -17.08
N PHE A 897 -63.04 16.06 -16.54
CA PHE A 897 -64.29 15.86 -15.82
C PHE A 897 -64.13 14.82 -14.70
N GLN A 898 -65.18 14.65 -13.90
CA GLN A 898 -65.26 13.60 -12.88
C GLN A 898 -66.49 12.75 -13.13
N TYR A 899 -66.33 11.43 -13.15
CA TYR A 899 -67.41 10.48 -13.38
C TYR A 899 -67.17 9.21 -12.57
N ALA A 900 -68.22 8.70 -11.93
CA ALA A 900 -68.20 7.44 -11.16
C ALA A 900 -67.09 7.31 -10.09
N GLY A 901 -66.63 8.42 -9.52
CA GLY A 901 -65.62 8.43 -8.43
C GLY A 901 -64.18 8.68 -8.87
N ASP A 902 -63.94 8.82 -10.17
CA ASP A 902 -62.62 9.05 -10.77
C ASP A 902 -62.59 10.34 -11.60
N THR A 903 -61.38 10.86 -11.84
CA THR A 903 -61.13 12.02 -12.71
C THR A 903 -60.68 11.55 -14.10
N TYR A 904 -61.13 12.22 -15.15
CA TYR A 904 -60.77 11.90 -16.53
C TYR A 904 -60.24 13.16 -17.23
N ILE A 905 -59.22 12.99 -18.05
CA ILE A 905 -58.66 13.99 -18.95
C ILE A 905 -58.86 13.49 -20.38
N VAL A 906 -59.34 14.35 -21.27
CA VAL A 906 -59.50 14.05 -22.70
C VAL A 906 -58.66 15.06 -23.47
N GLN A 907 -57.77 14.56 -24.33
CA GLN A 907 -57.17 15.34 -25.39
C GLN A 907 -57.98 15.07 -26.67
N ASP A 908 -58.85 16.01 -27.00
CA ASP A 908 -59.61 16.01 -28.26
C ASP A 908 -58.69 16.46 -29.38
N ARG A 909 -58.47 15.58 -30.35
CA ARG A 909 -57.57 15.76 -31.50
C ARG A 909 -58.34 15.87 -32.81
N SER A 910 -59.66 15.98 -32.74
CA SER A 910 -60.53 15.98 -33.91
C SER A 910 -61.42 17.22 -33.96
N ALA A 911 -61.82 17.63 -35.17
CA ALA A 911 -62.84 18.67 -35.32
C ALA A 911 -64.26 18.19 -34.96
N SER A 912 -64.40 16.96 -34.45
CA SER A 912 -65.67 16.36 -34.08
C SER A 912 -66.27 17.05 -32.86
N THR A 913 -67.61 17.10 -32.78
CA THR A 913 -68.33 17.57 -31.59
C THR A 913 -68.60 16.45 -30.58
N THR A 914 -68.07 15.25 -30.84
CA THR A 914 -68.21 14.03 -30.04
C THR A 914 -66.87 13.29 -30.04
N PHE A 915 -66.65 12.43 -29.06
CA PHE A 915 -65.38 11.73 -28.88
C PHE A 915 -65.03 10.87 -30.12
N ASP A 916 -63.80 11.00 -30.62
CA ASP A 916 -63.28 10.32 -31.81
C ASP A 916 -62.27 9.21 -31.46
N THR A 917 -62.05 8.31 -32.41
CA THR A 917 -61.01 7.27 -32.34
C THR A 917 -59.58 7.79 -32.23
N THR A 918 -59.29 9.02 -32.65
CA THR A 918 -57.96 9.64 -32.55
C THR A 918 -57.68 10.30 -31.19
N ASP A 919 -58.73 10.56 -30.40
CA ASP A 919 -58.62 11.25 -29.13
C ASP A 919 -57.87 10.39 -28.10
N ILE A 920 -57.28 11.04 -27.10
CA ILE A 920 -56.60 10.37 -25.99
C ILE A 920 -57.41 10.59 -24.73
N VAL A 921 -57.67 9.52 -23.97
CA VAL A 921 -58.34 9.60 -22.68
C VAL A 921 -57.48 8.98 -21.58
N VAL A 922 -57.27 9.77 -20.53
CA VAL A 922 -56.55 9.38 -19.33
C VAL A 922 -57.51 9.39 -18.15
N LYS A 923 -57.59 8.27 -17.45
CA LYS A 923 -58.25 8.14 -16.16
C LYS A 923 -57.23 8.35 -15.04
N LEU A 924 -57.52 9.25 -14.10
CA LEU A 924 -56.83 9.37 -12.82
C LEU A 924 -57.70 8.71 -11.75
N SER A 925 -57.10 7.82 -10.96
CA SER A 925 -57.83 7.12 -9.91
C SER A 925 -58.21 8.09 -8.78
N GLY A 926 -59.48 8.12 -8.42
CA GLY A 926 -60.02 9.05 -7.41
C GLY A 926 -60.34 10.45 -7.94
N LEU A 927 -60.87 11.29 -7.04
CA LEU A 927 -61.32 12.64 -7.34
C LEU A 927 -60.15 13.65 -7.24
N VAL A 928 -59.34 13.69 -8.29
CA VAL A 928 -58.25 14.67 -8.46
C VAL A 928 -58.83 16.00 -8.99
N ASP A 929 -58.49 17.12 -8.37
CA ASP A 929 -58.86 18.46 -8.82
C ASP A 929 -57.75 19.06 -9.70
N LEU A 930 -58.08 19.37 -10.96
CA LEU A 930 -57.15 19.90 -11.95
C LEU A 930 -57.38 21.39 -12.24
N SER A 931 -58.26 22.06 -11.48
CA SER A 931 -58.62 23.46 -11.73
C SER A 931 -57.47 24.46 -11.54
N GLY A 932 -56.40 24.06 -10.85
CA GLY A 932 -55.19 24.85 -10.67
C GLY A 932 -54.13 24.68 -11.77
N LEU A 933 -54.34 23.76 -12.72
CA LEU A 933 -53.38 23.50 -13.80
C LEU A 933 -53.57 24.47 -14.98
N ALA A 934 -52.49 24.67 -15.72
CA ALA A 934 -52.43 25.33 -17.03
C ALA A 934 -51.87 24.36 -18.08
N VAL A 935 -51.97 24.73 -19.36
CA VAL A 935 -51.43 23.89 -20.45
C VAL A 935 -49.92 23.61 -20.30
N THR A 936 -49.17 24.54 -19.69
CA THR A 936 -47.73 24.41 -19.43
C THR A 936 -47.37 23.36 -18.37
N ASP A 937 -48.35 22.86 -17.62
CA ASP A 937 -48.14 21.79 -16.64
C ASP A 937 -48.16 20.41 -17.31
N PHE A 938 -48.65 20.33 -18.55
CA PHE A 938 -48.50 19.17 -19.42
C PHE A 938 -47.22 19.29 -20.26
N ALA A 939 -46.79 18.16 -20.80
CA ALA A 939 -45.76 18.11 -21.83
C ALA A 939 -46.35 17.54 -23.14
N PHE A 940 -45.63 17.73 -24.25
CA PHE A 940 -46.08 17.35 -25.59
C PHE A 940 -44.89 16.76 -26.37
N VAL A 941 -45.10 15.64 -27.07
CA VAL A 941 -44.07 14.92 -27.85
C VAL A 941 -44.59 14.39 -29.17
#